data_AF-A0A1D3TLE5-F1
#
_entry.id   AF-A0A1D3TLE5-F1
#
_cell.length_a   1.000
_cell.length_b   1.000
_cell.length_c   1.000
_cell.angle_alpha   90.00
_cell.angle_beta   90.00
_cell.angle_gamma   90.00
#
_symmetry.space_group_name_H-M   'P 1'
#
loop_
_entity.id
_entity.type
_entity.pdbx_description
1 polymer ?
#
loop_
_entity_poly.entity_id
_entity_poly.type
_entity_poly.pdbx_seq_one_letter_code
_entity_poly.pdbx_strand_id
1 'polypeptide(L)'
;MEFVRLAFFVLTLLICKCASENYDKENLKKLTEYRQQHRKTVDGRLCAAAFVQDDQTYTDCTKATDPNGITGREWCYVEVQLVGKGNRDWDYCRGVINYDIVRSKGRTFFQAKSNELSNAVTKLDLEHKKLGGIYEKYEEICGTTSELLKKKIEEINDIAKNSSRNINRLLLQASSIGEMETKLYELEDEVKKNRKEFLENKKNCSISKGYTIEDRADGLIGSYYDNAYFSGYPISINNDKYINFVWDTGVPVENIPYQHFSIRWDGYLKIPQTDNYVITIEHDCGIRIFLDNTPIIIENMPYPKEEESEEMRPISVLPFEKINTKVQKSSSKKLGLIGGKKYKIRVEYFHLSTIKYENPDIAHIILYWKSDNITEEIIPSNFFFQGNVTTPLRITQLQGDEYEIIFLENGAYAFMDSTNFIIADIPTIYENSKAIRSILHFNKNEIRFRVNTYSTVYIAIPKEEKNIPMNNVTMKIFVPTKETISIYKIEQTNKNASEQKTYNLYSSLYNEGEVVVKLEKPTPFFMFLIQSELQTEDSCRGYMQVVSLTNSEHFYSCYASSYESDKFNCNAGFSGDNKEKEYATWKTATSKSLGQYMSINFKYEIDIYSFTFKTLQSIGNDITELSLYFPNRKNPEIFSINPGHHHYKLKIPVKTKMVKVVISRVNDTKYQTGGNIAFYGIPCINSTNIEKHFEKRNQYEISIYFKSKNISISSKPLNWLVDNGGKKQTHGYVTYGWEKIPTPIEWEELDKKDLSHSGISFSPLECKGRYDVCDISNTWSIDLLHEGKYYVAVEIGSPSGKQELNSIKLNGEMFINNIFLKPKQYTKVTADVVVGKEKTLQISTNTKTVIQSVQLLFLHS
;
A
#
# COMPACT_ATOMS: atom_id res chain seq x y z
N MET A 1 37.19 3.21 59.62
CA MET A 1 36.37 2.02 59.27
C MET A 1 34.97 2.03 59.91
N GLU A 2 34.72 2.78 61.00
CA GLU A 2 33.35 2.93 61.54
C GLU A 2 32.44 3.89 60.76
N PHE A 3 33.00 4.93 60.11
CA PHE A 3 32.22 5.85 59.28
C PHE A 3 31.59 5.21 58.04
N VAL A 4 32.23 4.20 57.46
CA VAL A 4 31.72 3.49 56.27
C VAL A 4 30.60 2.52 56.67
N ARG A 5 30.64 1.94 57.87
CA ARG A 5 29.54 1.10 58.40
C ARG A 5 28.32 1.94 58.80
N LEU A 6 28.53 3.14 59.36
CA LEU A 6 27.43 4.06 59.68
C LEU A 6 26.75 4.59 58.41
N ALA A 7 27.53 4.92 57.36
CA ALA A 7 26.99 5.33 56.07
C ALA A 7 26.19 4.22 55.39
N PHE A 8 26.64 2.97 55.47
CA PHE A 8 25.89 1.83 54.93
C PHE A 8 24.59 1.56 55.69
N PHE A 9 24.60 1.67 57.03
CA PHE A 9 23.41 1.46 57.85
C PHE A 9 22.35 2.57 57.65
N VAL A 10 22.79 3.82 57.50
CA VAL A 10 21.92 4.98 57.20
C VAL A 10 21.36 4.87 55.79
N LEU A 11 22.13 4.39 54.81
CA LEU A 11 21.66 4.17 53.45
C LEU A 11 20.63 3.04 53.38
N THR A 12 20.80 1.95 54.14
CA THR A 12 19.81 0.86 54.22
C THR A 12 18.51 1.29 54.92
N LEU A 13 18.58 2.18 55.93
CA LEU A 13 17.39 2.74 56.59
C LEU A 13 16.65 3.77 55.73
N LEU A 14 17.36 4.51 54.87
CA LEU A 14 16.77 5.42 53.88
C LEU A 14 16.09 4.66 52.73
N ILE A 15 16.67 3.55 52.28
CA ILE A 15 16.05 2.69 51.26
C ILE A 15 14.79 1.99 51.82
N CYS A 16 14.75 1.67 53.12
CA CYS A 16 13.59 1.01 53.74
C CYS A 16 12.43 1.97 54.09
N LYS A 17 12.66 3.30 54.12
CA LYS A 17 11.61 4.31 54.37
C LYS A 17 11.02 4.97 53.12
N CYS A 18 11.56 4.71 51.93
CA CYS A 18 10.91 5.07 50.67
C CYS A 18 9.85 4.04 50.22
N ALA A 19 9.59 3.01 51.03
CA ALA A 19 8.49 2.06 50.86
C ALA A 19 7.29 2.42 51.76
N SER A 20 6.75 3.62 51.59
CA SER A 20 5.36 4.00 51.95
C SER A 20 5.13 5.36 51.30
N GLU A 21 4.31 5.55 50.29
CA GLU A 21 2.94 5.08 50.11
C GLU A 21 2.76 4.47 48.72
N ASN A 22 2.28 3.23 48.68
CA ASN A 22 1.91 2.56 47.46
C ASN A 22 0.55 3.13 47.02
N TYR A 23 0.53 4.22 46.24
CA TYR A 23 -0.66 4.53 45.47
C TYR A 23 -0.79 3.48 44.38
N ASP A 24 -1.89 2.73 44.45
CA ASP A 24 -2.19 1.63 43.56
C ASP A 24 -2.40 2.14 42.12
N LYS A 25 -1.30 2.18 41.36
CA LYS A 25 -1.24 2.64 39.96
C LYS A 25 -2.21 1.88 39.06
N GLU A 26 -2.55 0.65 39.41
CA GLU A 26 -3.41 -0.23 38.63
C GLU A 26 -4.89 0.20 38.74
N ASN A 27 -5.31 0.67 39.92
CA ASN A 27 -6.63 1.24 40.14
C ASN A 27 -6.78 2.66 39.54
N LEU A 28 -5.73 3.49 39.58
CA LEU A 28 -5.71 4.79 38.88
C LEU A 28 -5.78 4.64 37.35
N LYS A 29 -5.16 3.59 36.79
CA LYS A 29 -5.19 3.32 35.35
C LYS A 29 -6.61 2.97 34.87
N LYS A 30 -7.33 2.12 35.62
CA LYS A 30 -8.75 1.78 35.36
C LYS A 30 -9.68 3.00 35.43
N LEU A 31 -9.39 3.97 36.30
CA LEU A 31 -10.18 5.20 36.43
C LEU A 31 -9.92 6.21 35.28
N THR A 32 -8.76 6.14 34.61
CA THR A 32 -8.40 7.07 33.53
C THR A 32 -8.63 6.56 32.11
N GLU A 33 -9.00 5.29 31.95
CA GLU A 33 -9.17 4.59 30.66
C GLU A 33 -10.33 5.15 29.80
N TYR A 34 -11.25 5.91 30.42
CA TYR A 34 -12.40 6.55 29.75
C TYR A 34 -12.26 8.07 29.52
N ARG A 35 -11.05 8.65 29.71
CA ARG A 35 -10.84 10.09 29.46
C ARG A 35 -10.85 10.41 27.95
N GLN A 36 -11.97 10.90 27.43
CA GLN A 36 -12.03 11.39 26.05
C GLN A 36 -11.35 12.75 25.85
N GLN A 37 -11.35 13.65 26.85
CA GLN A 37 -10.70 14.97 26.79
C GLN A 37 -10.21 15.46 28.18
N HIS A 38 -9.12 16.25 28.22
CA HIS A 38 -8.63 16.87 29.46
C HIS A 38 -9.39 18.18 29.75
N ARG A 39 -10.39 18.11 30.62
CA ARG A 39 -11.16 19.28 31.08
C ARG A 39 -10.64 19.84 32.39
N LYS A 40 -10.72 21.16 32.50
CA LYS A 40 -10.35 21.91 33.70
C LYS A 40 -11.52 22.75 34.15
N THR A 41 -11.61 22.97 35.45
CA THR A 41 -12.50 23.96 36.04
C THR A 41 -12.10 25.37 35.63
N VAL A 42 -12.99 26.34 35.84
CA VAL A 42 -12.75 27.75 35.48
C VAL A 42 -11.51 28.30 36.19
N ASP A 43 -11.22 27.85 37.40
CA ASP A 43 -10.03 28.22 38.18
C ASP A 43 -8.77 27.39 37.86
N GLY A 44 -8.86 26.44 36.91
CA GLY A 44 -7.72 25.76 36.30
C GLY A 44 -7.35 24.41 36.93
N ARG A 45 -8.13 23.92 37.90
CA ARG A 45 -7.97 22.58 38.48
C ARG A 45 -8.51 21.51 37.54
N LEU A 46 -7.95 20.31 37.63
CA LEU A 46 -8.33 19.22 36.73
C LEU A 46 -9.63 18.57 37.22
N CYS A 47 -10.58 18.37 36.32
CA CYS A 47 -11.76 17.59 36.61
C CYS A 47 -11.38 16.12 36.90
N ALA A 48 -12.07 15.52 37.85
CA ALA A 48 -11.94 14.10 38.17
C ALA A 48 -12.25 13.25 36.93
N ALA A 49 -11.53 12.13 36.79
CA ALA A 49 -11.69 11.26 35.62
C ALA A 49 -13.08 10.61 35.54
N ALA A 50 -13.69 10.35 36.69
CA ALA A 50 -15.10 10.03 36.83
C ALA A 50 -15.57 10.40 38.24
N PHE A 51 -16.84 10.77 38.39
CA PHE A 51 -17.45 11.03 39.68
C PHE A 51 -18.94 10.63 39.68
N VAL A 52 -19.50 10.42 40.87
CA VAL A 52 -20.90 10.05 41.03
C VAL A 52 -21.65 11.19 41.71
N GLN A 53 -22.81 11.55 41.15
CA GLN A 53 -23.74 12.51 41.74
C GLN A 53 -25.16 12.01 41.46
N ASP A 54 -26.03 12.01 42.47
CA ASP A 54 -27.42 11.53 42.38
C ASP A 54 -27.54 10.13 41.73
N ASP A 55 -26.69 9.20 42.18
CA ASP A 55 -26.59 7.81 41.69
C ASP A 55 -26.27 7.65 40.19
N GLN A 56 -25.84 8.72 39.53
CA GLN A 56 -25.34 8.69 38.15
C GLN A 56 -23.83 8.96 38.10
N THR A 57 -23.13 8.18 37.29
CA THR A 57 -21.68 8.33 37.08
C THR A 57 -21.41 9.21 35.87
N TYR A 58 -20.60 10.24 36.05
CA TYR A 58 -20.19 11.17 35.00
C TYR A 58 -18.68 11.01 34.76
N THR A 59 -18.28 10.89 33.50
CA THR A 59 -16.87 10.76 33.05
C THR A 59 -16.32 12.03 32.42
N ASP A 60 -17.15 13.08 32.35
CA ASP A 60 -16.80 14.43 31.90
C ASP A 60 -17.67 15.48 32.63
N CYS A 61 -17.41 16.75 32.40
CA CYS A 61 -18.21 17.87 32.86
C CYS A 61 -19.69 17.72 32.49
N THR A 62 -20.55 17.85 33.48
CA THR A 62 -21.99 17.60 33.35
C THR A 62 -22.81 18.85 33.59
N LYS A 63 -23.97 18.97 32.92
CA LYS A 63 -24.97 20.02 33.18
C LYS A 63 -26.03 19.60 34.20
N ALA A 64 -25.88 18.41 34.78
CA ALA A 64 -26.73 17.95 35.88
C ALA A 64 -26.72 18.96 37.03
N THR A 65 -27.71 18.86 37.91
CA THR A 65 -27.82 19.72 39.09
C THR A 65 -26.50 19.70 39.84
N ASP A 66 -25.91 20.88 40.04
CA ASP A 66 -24.69 20.99 40.82
C ASP A 66 -24.96 20.72 42.31
N PRO A 67 -23.93 20.47 43.13
CA PRO A 67 -24.11 20.19 44.55
C PRO A 67 -24.73 21.35 45.36
N ASN A 68 -24.89 22.54 44.76
CA ASN A 68 -25.63 23.67 45.35
C ASN A 68 -27.08 23.76 44.84
N GLY A 69 -27.55 22.84 43.99
CA GLY A 69 -28.92 22.79 43.47
C GLY A 69 -29.15 23.57 42.16
N ILE A 70 -28.11 24.06 41.48
CA ILE A 70 -28.24 24.87 40.26
C ILE A 70 -28.06 24.00 39.02
N THR A 71 -28.99 24.08 38.07
CA THR A 71 -28.96 23.30 36.82
C THR A 71 -28.57 24.15 35.60
N GLY A 72 -27.94 23.52 34.60
CA GLY A 72 -27.72 24.09 33.27
C GLY A 72 -26.31 24.60 32.96
N ARG A 73 -25.43 24.74 33.96
CA ARG A 73 -24.01 25.08 33.75
C ARG A 73 -23.13 23.86 33.93
N GLU A 74 -22.21 23.62 33.00
CA GLU A 74 -21.30 22.47 33.06
C GLU A 74 -20.36 22.57 34.26
N TRP A 75 -20.30 21.52 35.09
CA TRP A 75 -19.44 21.42 36.26
C TRP A 75 -18.86 20.02 36.43
N CYS A 76 -17.84 19.89 37.26
CA CYS A 76 -17.21 18.62 37.59
C CYS A 76 -16.71 18.62 39.04
N TYR A 77 -16.63 17.44 39.68
CA TYR A 77 -15.76 17.28 40.84
C TYR A 77 -14.29 17.37 40.40
N VAL A 78 -13.44 17.95 41.24
CA VAL A 78 -12.00 18.08 40.99
C VAL A 78 -11.24 16.88 41.54
N GLU A 79 -10.18 16.50 40.82
CA GLU A 79 -9.32 15.37 41.19
C GLU A 79 -8.47 15.71 42.43
N VAL A 80 -8.96 15.36 43.60
CA VAL A 80 -8.37 15.72 44.91
C VAL A 80 -7.00 15.09 45.16
N GLN A 81 -6.68 13.96 44.53
CA GLN A 81 -5.42 13.23 44.76
C GLN A 81 -4.18 13.91 44.13
N LEU A 82 -4.35 14.84 43.18
CA LEU A 82 -3.23 15.47 42.47
C LEU A 82 -2.95 16.92 42.88
N VAL A 83 -3.93 17.64 43.45
CA VAL A 83 -3.81 19.09 43.70
C VAL A 83 -4.20 19.50 45.13
N GLY A 84 -4.69 18.57 45.97
CA GLY A 84 -5.13 18.82 47.34
C GLY A 84 -6.54 19.43 47.43
N LYS A 85 -7.21 19.30 48.59
CA LYS A 85 -8.53 19.89 48.83
C LYS A 85 -8.41 21.42 48.86
N GLY A 86 -8.79 22.08 47.77
CA GLY A 86 -9.16 23.50 47.79
C GLY A 86 -10.43 23.73 48.62
N ASN A 87 -10.97 24.95 48.59
CA ASN A 87 -12.17 25.29 49.39
C ASN A 87 -13.42 24.45 49.06
N ARG A 88 -13.50 23.91 47.84
CA ARG A 88 -14.53 22.98 47.40
C ARG A 88 -13.91 21.91 46.52
N ASP A 89 -14.49 20.73 46.59
CA ASP A 89 -14.11 19.52 45.85
C ASP A 89 -14.81 19.42 44.47
N TRP A 90 -15.55 20.44 44.06
CA TRP A 90 -16.09 20.61 42.71
C TRP A 90 -16.09 22.08 42.28
N ASP A 91 -16.14 22.32 40.96
CA ASP A 91 -16.32 23.67 40.39
C ASP A 91 -16.84 23.60 38.94
N TYR A 92 -17.22 24.74 38.36
CA TYR A 92 -17.68 24.84 36.97
C TYR A 92 -16.56 24.58 35.97
N CYS A 93 -16.91 23.96 34.84
CA CYS A 93 -15.97 23.61 33.79
C CYS A 93 -15.69 24.75 32.82
N ARG A 94 -14.44 24.81 32.36
CA ARG A 94 -14.00 25.66 31.25
C ARG A 94 -14.31 24.98 29.91
N GLY A 95 -14.50 25.77 28.85
CA GLY A 95 -14.81 25.27 27.50
C GLY A 95 -13.70 24.41 26.87
N VAL A 96 -14.08 23.62 25.86
CA VAL A 96 -13.19 22.68 25.16
C VAL A 96 -12.11 23.41 24.36
N ILE A 97 -10.84 22.98 24.52
CA ILE A 97 -9.69 23.59 23.84
C ILE A 97 -9.50 22.97 22.44
N ASN A 98 -9.58 23.80 21.39
CA ASN A 98 -9.28 23.39 20.01
C ASN A 98 -7.76 23.46 19.75
N TYR A 99 -7.10 22.29 19.74
CA TYR A 99 -5.65 22.19 19.65
C TYR A 99 -5.06 22.62 18.29
N ASP A 100 -5.83 22.61 17.20
CA ASP A 100 -5.34 23.02 15.88
C ASP A 100 -5.23 24.54 15.76
N ILE A 101 -6.19 25.27 16.35
CA ILE A 101 -6.12 26.73 16.50
C ILE A 101 -5.02 27.12 17.49
N VAL A 102 -4.80 26.33 18.54
CA VAL A 102 -3.70 26.54 19.49
C VAL A 102 -2.33 26.31 18.85
N ARG A 103 -2.16 25.30 18.00
CA ARG A 103 -0.90 25.06 17.27
C ARG A 103 -0.58 26.17 16.26
N SER A 104 -1.58 26.67 15.52
CA SER A 104 -1.38 27.75 14.55
C SER A 104 -1.04 29.09 15.22
N LYS A 105 -1.72 29.44 16.31
CA LYS A 105 -1.38 30.60 17.15
C LYS A 105 -0.07 30.41 17.91
N GLY A 106 0.26 29.18 18.30
CA GLY A 106 1.53 28.83 18.94
C GLY A 106 2.72 29.12 18.04
N ARG A 107 2.66 28.74 16.75
CA ARG A 107 3.75 28.97 15.79
C ARG A 107 4.05 30.46 15.58
N THR A 108 3.02 31.28 15.42
CA THR A 108 3.17 32.75 15.28
C THR A 108 3.64 33.38 16.59
N PHE A 109 3.17 32.91 17.74
CA PHE A 109 3.65 33.38 19.05
C PHE A 109 5.12 33.02 19.28
N PHE A 110 5.57 31.82 18.92
CA PHE A 110 6.97 31.40 19.04
C PHE A 110 7.90 32.21 18.14
N GLN A 111 7.49 32.51 16.89
CA GLN A 111 8.28 33.38 16.01
C GLN A 111 8.38 34.80 16.56
N ALA A 112 7.27 35.39 17.03
CA ALA A 112 7.29 36.72 17.63
C ALA A 112 8.17 36.77 18.89
N LYS A 113 8.09 35.75 19.75
CA LYS A 113 8.92 35.65 20.96
C LYS A 113 10.39 35.38 20.67
N SER A 114 10.72 34.64 19.61
CA SER A 114 12.11 34.46 19.17
C SER A 114 12.76 35.80 18.77
N ASN A 115 12.02 36.64 18.04
CA ASN A 115 12.51 37.96 17.63
C ASN A 115 12.61 38.93 18.82
N GLU A 116 11.62 38.91 19.73
CA GLU A 116 11.66 39.71 20.96
C GLU A 116 12.82 39.29 21.87
N LEU A 117 13.09 37.98 21.99
CA LEU A 117 14.20 37.44 22.76
C LEU A 117 15.55 37.87 22.16
N SER A 118 15.71 37.82 20.83
CA SER A 118 16.93 38.28 20.16
C SER A 118 17.21 39.77 20.44
N ASN A 119 16.16 40.60 20.41
CA ASN A 119 16.26 42.03 20.74
C ASN A 119 16.53 42.29 22.24
N ALA A 120 15.96 41.48 23.13
CA ALA A 120 16.23 41.57 24.56
C ALA A 120 17.69 41.18 24.88
N VAL A 121 18.20 40.13 24.24
CA VAL A 121 19.58 39.65 24.39
C VAL A 121 20.58 40.73 23.98
N THR A 122 20.39 41.35 22.83
CA THR A 122 21.28 42.42 22.34
C THR A 122 21.28 43.63 23.28
N LYS A 123 20.13 43.98 23.85
CA LYS A 123 20.03 45.05 24.84
C LYS A 123 20.73 44.70 26.16
N LEU A 124 20.63 43.44 26.58
CA LEU A 124 21.24 42.94 27.83
C LEU A 124 22.77 42.87 27.73
N ASP A 125 23.32 42.50 26.56
CA ASP A 125 24.77 42.56 26.30
C ASP A 125 25.31 43.99 26.37
N LEU A 126 24.54 44.96 25.88
CA LEU A 126 24.90 46.38 25.95
C LEU A 126 24.95 46.88 27.42
N GLU A 127 23.96 46.52 28.23
CA GLU A 127 23.92 46.90 29.65
C GLU A 127 25.00 46.18 30.47
N HIS A 128 25.32 44.92 30.14
CA HIS A 128 26.45 44.21 30.75
C HIS A 128 27.77 44.94 30.49
N LYS A 129 28.02 45.39 29.25
CA LYS A 129 29.21 46.18 28.91
C LYS A 129 29.27 47.51 29.67
N LYS A 130 28.13 48.19 29.86
CA LYS A 130 28.06 49.41 30.70
C LYS A 130 28.38 49.12 32.17
N LEU A 131 27.84 48.04 32.73
CA LEU A 131 28.10 47.60 34.10
C LEU A 131 29.58 47.27 34.30
N GLY A 132 30.23 46.62 33.34
CA GLY A 132 31.67 46.38 33.35
C GLY A 132 32.47 47.68 33.44
N GLY A 133 32.15 48.66 32.59
CA GLY A 133 32.82 49.97 32.62
C GLY A 133 32.55 50.78 33.90
N ILE A 134 31.37 50.65 34.51
CA ILE A 134 31.06 51.27 35.81
C ILE A 134 31.84 50.60 36.94
N TYR A 135 31.97 49.27 36.89
CA TYR A 135 32.71 48.50 37.88
C TYR A 135 34.21 48.84 37.86
N GLU A 136 34.83 48.94 36.68
CA GLU A 136 36.23 49.36 36.54
C GLU A 136 36.45 50.77 37.13
N LYS A 137 35.57 51.72 36.84
CA LYS A 137 35.62 53.08 37.43
C LYS A 137 35.41 53.08 38.95
N TYR A 138 34.62 52.16 39.48
CA TYR A 138 34.34 52.08 40.91
C TYR A 138 35.51 51.47 41.69
N GLU A 139 36.14 50.40 41.17
CA GLU A 139 37.38 49.83 41.74
C GLU A 139 38.50 50.88 41.82
N GLU A 140 38.61 51.75 40.81
CA GLU A 140 39.59 52.83 40.77
C GLU A 140 39.37 53.92 41.84
N ILE A 141 38.11 54.16 42.27
CA ILE A 141 37.74 55.27 43.17
C ILE A 141 37.51 54.82 44.63
N CYS A 142 36.98 53.61 44.87
CA CYS A 142 36.39 53.22 46.17
C CYS A 142 36.99 51.94 46.81
N GLY A 143 38.15 51.47 46.36
CA GLY A 143 38.68 50.12 46.59
C GLY A 143 38.98 49.60 48.02
N THR A 144 38.57 50.25 49.12
CA THR A 144 38.99 49.78 50.48
C THR A 144 37.93 49.72 51.58
N THR A 145 36.63 49.90 51.32
CA THR A 145 35.62 49.86 52.41
C THR A 145 34.33 49.12 52.04
N SER A 146 34.35 47.79 52.17
CA SER A 146 33.23 46.88 52.54
C SER A 146 33.35 45.53 51.79
N GLU A 147 33.96 44.55 52.45
CA GLU A 147 34.24 43.20 51.93
C GLU A 147 32.95 42.42 51.57
N LEU A 148 31.83 42.73 52.24
CA LEU A 148 30.53 42.13 51.97
C LEU A 148 29.92 42.57 50.63
N LEU A 149 30.19 43.82 50.22
CA LEU A 149 29.68 44.38 48.97
C LEU A 149 30.47 43.90 47.77
N LYS A 150 31.79 43.72 47.92
CA LYS A 150 32.67 43.13 46.91
C LYS A 150 32.19 41.74 46.49
N LYS A 151 31.88 40.89 47.47
CA LYS A 151 31.42 39.52 47.23
C LYS A 151 30.08 39.46 46.47
N LYS A 152 29.15 40.36 46.77
CA LYS A 152 27.86 40.45 46.06
C LYS A 152 28.01 40.94 44.61
N ILE A 153 28.94 41.86 44.36
CA ILE A 153 29.22 42.35 43.00
C ILE A 153 29.92 41.27 42.16
N GLU A 154 30.85 40.52 42.76
CA GLU A 154 31.48 39.36 42.12
C GLU A 154 30.43 38.29 41.76
N GLU A 155 29.48 37.98 42.64
CA GLU A 155 28.37 37.06 42.33
C GLU A 155 27.51 37.56 41.17
N ILE A 156 27.17 38.86 41.12
CA ILE A 156 26.39 39.43 40.00
C ILE A 156 27.17 39.34 38.69
N ASN A 157 28.48 39.58 38.72
CA ASN A 157 29.33 39.51 37.54
C ASN A 157 29.46 38.07 37.02
N ASP A 158 29.61 37.09 37.92
CA ASP A 158 29.63 35.67 37.56
C ASP A 158 28.31 35.18 36.97
N ILE A 159 27.17 35.63 37.52
CA ILE A 159 25.84 35.34 36.96
C ILE A 159 25.68 35.94 35.56
N ALA A 160 26.12 37.18 35.35
CA ALA A 160 26.07 37.83 34.05
C ALA A 160 26.97 37.12 33.02
N LYS A 161 28.17 36.71 33.45
CA LYS A 161 29.14 35.98 32.61
C LYS A 161 28.63 34.59 32.22
N ASN A 162 27.98 33.86 33.14
CA ASN A 162 27.33 32.60 32.83
C ASN A 162 26.13 32.76 31.90
N SER A 163 25.34 33.81 32.07
CA SER A 163 24.20 34.11 31.18
C SER A 163 24.68 34.43 29.76
N SER A 164 25.73 35.23 29.60
CA SER A 164 26.35 35.53 28.31
C SER A 164 26.93 34.27 27.62
N ARG A 165 27.57 33.37 28.38
CA ARG A 165 28.04 32.08 27.84
C ARG A 165 26.91 31.19 27.36
N ASN A 166 25.79 31.13 28.08
CA ASN A 166 24.62 30.35 27.67
C ASN A 166 23.94 30.94 26.44
N ILE A 167 23.88 32.27 26.33
CA ILE A 167 23.38 32.97 25.14
C ILE A 167 24.27 32.73 23.92
N ASN A 168 25.60 32.79 24.08
CA ASN A 168 26.53 32.49 22.99
C ASN A 168 26.44 31.02 22.52
N ARG A 169 26.15 30.08 23.43
CA ARG A 169 25.83 28.69 23.06
C ARG A 169 24.54 28.58 22.23
N LEU A 170 23.51 29.36 22.57
CA LEU A 170 22.25 29.42 21.80
C LEU A 170 22.47 30.05 20.42
N LEU A 171 23.31 31.08 20.31
CA LEU A 171 23.69 31.69 19.02
C LEU A 171 24.51 30.75 18.13
N LEU A 172 25.44 29.97 18.69
CA LEU A 172 26.19 28.94 17.96
C LEU A 172 25.29 27.80 17.46
N GLN A 173 24.21 27.48 18.19
CA GLN A 173 23.20 26.54 17.70
C GLN A 173 22.38 27.12 16.55
N ALA A 174 22.17 28.45 16.52
CA ALA A 174 21.49 29.13 15.42
C ALA A 174 22.38 29.25 14.15
N SER A 175 23.70 29.40 14.26
CA SER A 175 24.59 29.46 13.08
C SER A 175 24.67 28.13 12.33
N SER A 176 24.54 27.00 13.02
CA SER A 176 24.48 25.67 12.41
C SER A 176 23.19 25.47 11.56
N ILE A 177 22.12 26.21 11.86
CA ILE A 177 20.90 26.24 11.04
C ILE A 177 21.15 26.98 9.71
N GLY A 178 21.94 28.06 9.73
CA GLY A 178 22.34 28.76 8.50
C GLY A 178 23.22 27.92 7.57
N GLU A 179 24.13 27.11 8.12
CA GLU A 179 24.91 26.15 7.33
C GLU A 179 24.04 25.05 6.71
N MET A 180 23.00 24.58 7.43
CA MET A 180 22.05 23.61 6.88
C MET A 180 21.21 24.20 5.74
N GLU A 181 20.78 25.46 5.87
CA GLU A 181 20.05 26.18 4.82
C GLU A 181 20.91 26.33 3.56
N THR A 182 22.21 26.63 3.71
CA THR A 182 23.16 26.74 2.59
C THR A 182 23.39 25.39 1.90
N LYS A 183 23.58 24.31 2.67
CA LYS A 183 23.74 22.95 2.12
C LYS A 183 22.47 22.42 1.43
N LEU A 184 21.29 22.86 1.88
CA LEU A 184 20.02 22.54 1.23
C LEU A 184 19.93 23.14 -0.18
N TYR A 185 20.41 24.37 -0.36
CA TYR A 185 20.47 25.00 -1.68
C TYR A 185 21.47 24.31 -2.62
N GLU A 186 22.65 23.94 -2.12
CA GLU A 186 23.64 23.18 -2.92
C GLU A 186 23.09 21.81 -3.35
N LEU A 187 22.39 21.12 -2.46
CA LEU A 187 21.77 19.82 -2.76
C LEU A 187 20.65 19.94 -3.81
N GLU A 188 19.83 21.00 -3.74
CA GLU A 188 18.77 21.23 -4.71
C GLU A 188 19.32 21.48 -6.12
N ASP A 189 20.44 22.21 -6.22
CA ASP A 189 21.11 22.49 -7.49
C ASP A 189 21.78 21.23 -8.07
N GLU A 190 22.37 20.39 -7.21
CA GLU A 190 22.97 19.11 -7.63
C GLU A 190 21.90 18.10 -8.08
N VAL A 191 20.74 18.06 -7.41
CA VAL A 191 19.57 17.27 -7.84
C VAL A 191 19.05 17.75 -9.19
N LYS A 192 18.96 19.07 -9.42
CA LYS A 192 18.55 19.63 -10.73
C LYS A 192 19.54 19.27 -11.83
N LYS A 193 20.85 19.35 -11.55
CA LYS A 193 21.91 18.98 -12.50
C LYS A 193 21.86 17.50 -12.88
N ASN A 194 21.77 16.61 -11.89
CA ASN A 194 21.67 15.16 -12.11
C ASN A 194 20.38 14.78 -12.84
N ARG A 195 19.26 15.44 -12.52
CA ARG A 195 17.99 15.25 -13.24
C ARG A 195 18.10 15.66 -14.69
N LYS A 196 18.74 16.80 -14.98
CA LYS A 196 18.96 17.28 -16.35
C LYS A 196 19.84 16.31 -17.14
N GLU A 197 20.91 15.81 -16.55
CA GLU A 197 21.81 14.84 -17.17
C GLU A 197 21.13 13.48 -17.44
N PHE A 198 20.23 13.04 -16.54
CA PHE A 198 19.37 11.88 -16.74
C PHE A 198 18.32 12.09 -17.84
N LEU A 199 17.77 13.32 -17.96
CA LEU A 199 16.78 13.67 -18.97
C LEU A 199 17.39 13.86 -20.37
N GLU A 200 18.67 14.20 -20.46
CA GLU A 200 19.37 14.39 -21.74
C GLU A 200 20.07 13.10 -22.23
N ASN A 201 19.98 12.01 -21.46
CA ASN A 201 20.57 10.72 -21.82
C ASN A 201 19.83 10.06 -23.00
N LYS A 202 20.53 9.85 -24.12
CA LYS A 202 20.01 9.20 -25.33
C LYS A 202 19.48 7.76 -25.12
N LYS A 203 19.81 7.10 -24.00
CA LYS A 203 19.28 5.78 -23.63
C LYS A 203 17.99 5.86 -22.80
N ASN A 204 17.55 7.06 -22.43
CA ASN A 204 16.36 7.28 -21.62
C ASN A 204 15.11 7.34 -22.52
N CYS A 205 14.58 6.16 -22.83
CA CYS A 205 13.41 6.04 -23.70
C CYS A 205 12.13 6.64 -23.08
N SER A 206 12.07 6.92 -21.77
CA SER A 206 10.89 7.50 -21.12
C SER A 206 10.55 8.93 -21.55
N ILE A 207 11.45 9.56 -22.31
CA ILE A 207 11.34 10.93 -22.80
C ILE A 207 10.94 10.95 -24.28
N SER A 208 11.01 9.78 -24.95
CA SER A 208 10.57 9.64 -26.33
C SER A 208 9.04 9.77 -26.43
N LYS A 209 8.57 10.60 -27.36
CA LYS A 209 7.14 10.83 -27.62
C LYS A 209 6.53 9.49 -28.07
N GLY A 210 5.68 8.86 -27.24
CA GLY A 210 5.06 7.55 -27.52
C GLY A 210 5.50 6.38 -26.63
N TYR A 211 6.44 6.60 -25.71
CA TYR A 211 6.81 5.64 -24.66
C TYR A 211 5.70 5.51 -23.59
N THR A 212 5.36 4.28 -23.20
CA THR A 212 4.33 3.98 -22.20
C THR A 212 4.92 3.12 -21.07
N ILE A 213 4.63 3.49 -19.83
CA ILE A 213 5.07 2.81 -18.60
C ILE A 213 4.43 1.41 -18.50
N GLU A 214 5.11 0.44 -17.88
CA GLU A 214 4.58 -0.92 -17.75
C GLU A 214 3.41 -1.05 -16.76
N ASP A 215 2.40 -1.84 -17.12
CA ASP A 215 1.35 -2.27 -16.17
C ASP A 215 2.01 -3.05 -15.04
N ARG A 216 1.98 -2.49 -13.83
CA ARG A 216 2.47 -3.16 -12.63
C ARG A 216 1.43 -4.17 -12.18
N ALA A 217 1.85 -5.43 -12.04
CA ALA A 217 1.00 -6.48 -11.51
C ALA A 217 0.44 -6.10 -10.12
N ASP A 218 -0.85 -6.29 -9.97
CA ASP A 218 -1.64 -5.91 -8.80
C ASP A 218 -2.26 -7.12 -8.11
N GLY A 219 -1.95 -8.35 -8.52
CA GLY A 219 -2.34 -9.59 -7.81
C GLY A 219 -3.71 -10.13 -8.19
N LEU A 220 -4.24 -11.04 -7.38
CA LEU A 220 -5.60 -11.62 -7.50
C LEU A 220 -6.45 -11.20 -6.30
N ILE A 221 -7.75 -11.08 -6.52
CA ILE A 221 -8.72 -10.80 -5.45
C ILE A 221 -9.06 -12.11 -4.76
N GLY A 222 -8.55 -12.31 -3.54
CA GLY A 222 -8.85 -13.48 -2.69
C GLY A 222 -10.06 -13.21 -1.80
N SER A 223 -11.15 -13.95 -2.01
CA SER A 223 -12.34 -13.96 -1.15
C SER A 223 -12.26 -15.13 -0.17
N TYR A 224 -12.16 -14.83 1.13
CA TYR A 224 -11.91 -15.80 2.19
C TYR A 224 -13.18 -16.10 2.99
N TYR A 225 -13.51 -17.38 3.14
CA TYR A 225 -14.69 -17.87 3.84
C TYR A 225 -14.27 -18.66 5.08
N ASP A 226 -15.03 -18.54 6.16
CA ASP A 226 -14.80 -19.25 7.43
C ASP A 226 -15.31 -20.71 7.44
N ASN A 227 -15.69 -21.23 6.27
CA ASN A 227 -16.23 -22.56 6.06
C ASN A 227 -15.67 -23.17 4.76
N ALA A 228 -15.63 -24.50 4.69
CA ALA A 228 -15.09 -25.23 3.54
C ALA A 228 -16.02 -25.23 2.30
N TYR A 229 -17.20 -24.61 2.38
CA TYR A 229 -18.27 -24.74 1.38
C TYR A 229 -18.44 -23.50 0.51
N PHE A 230 -17.59 -22.47 0.63
CA PHE A 230 -17.78 -21.19 -0.07
C PHE A 230 -19.17 -20.59 0.18
N SER A 231 -19.75 -20.91 1.34
CA SER A 231 -21.09 -20.53 1.70
C SER A 231 -21.05 -19.23 2.50
N GLY A 232 -22.13 -18.45 2.40
CA GLY A 232 -22.20 -17.16 3.06
C GLY A 232 -21.42 -16.07 2.33
N TYR A 233 -21.21 -14.97 3.03
CA TYR A 233 -20.42 -13.85 2.57
C TYR A 233 -18.95 -14.05 2.99
N PRO A 234 -17.95 -13.78 2.13
CA PRO A 234 -16.54 -13.92 2.51
C PRO A 234 -16.21 -13.01 3.69
N ILE A 235 -15.67 -13.58 4.77
CA ILE A 235 -15.35 -12.83 5.97
C ILE A 235 -14.26 -11.77 5.75
N SER A 236 -13.47 -11.93 4.68
CA SER A 236 -12.41 -11.00 4.26
C SER A 236 -12.19 -11.09 2.75
N ILE A 237 -11.85 -9.95 2.14
CA ILE A 237 -11.47 -9.84 0.74
C ILE A 237 -10.10 -9.16 0.70
N ASN A 238 -9.09 -9.87 0.23
CA ASN A 238 -7.70 -9.39 0.19
C ASN A 238 -7.13 -9.41 -1.23
N ASN A 239 -5.99 -8.75 -1.38
CA ASN A 239 -5.21 -8.77 -2.60
C ASN A 239 -3.97 -9.66 -2.45
N ASP A 240 -3.97 -10.80 -3.14
CA ASP A 240 -2.90 -11.80 -3.09
C ASP A 240 -2.03 -11.73 -4.33
N LYS A 241 -0.76 -11.39 -4.15
CA LYS A 241 0.19 -11.21 -5.27
C LYS A 241 0.62 -12.54 -5.92
N TYR A 242 0.38 -13.67 -5.28
CA TYR A 242 0.78 -15.00 -5.72
C TYR A 242 -0.11 -16.07 -5.08
N ILE A 243 -0.13 -17.28 -5.65
CA ILE A 243 -0.74 -18.48 -5.06
C ILE A 243 0.39 -19.45 -4.71
N ASN A 244 0.96 -19.26 -3.52
CA ASN A 244 2.04 -20.07 -2.95
C ASN A 244 1.93 -20.00 -1.42
N PHE A 245 1.02 -20.81 -0.88
CA PHE A 245 0.63 -20.79 0.52
C PHE A 245 0.81 -22.16 1.16
N VAL A 246 1.50 -22.15 2.30
CA VAL A 246 1.61 -23.30 3.20
C VAL A 246 1.27 -22.81 4.60
N TRP A 247 0.05 -23.10 5.04
CA TRP A 247 -0.43 -22.76 6.37
C TRP A 247 -0.25 -23.97 7.29
N ASP A 248 0.92 -24.05 7.94
CA ASP A 248 1.24 -25.07 8.94
C ASP A 248 0.81 -24.56 10.33
N THR A 249 -0.43 -24.86 10.76
CA THR A 249 -1.10 -24.34 11.97
C THR A 249 -1.42 -22.83 11.98
N GLY A 250 -1.06 -22.11 10.92
CA GLY A 250 -1.45 -20.71 10.68
C GLY A 250 -2.83 -20.58 10.05
N VAL A 251 -3.42 -19.39 10.11
CA VAL A 251 -4.70 -19.08 9.46
C VAL A 251 -4.48 -18.14 8.27
N PRO A 252 -5.21 -18.30 7.17
CA PRO A 252 -5.08 -17.44 6.00
C PRO A 252 -5.42 -15.97 6.31
N VAL A 253 -6.39 -15.75 7.19
CA VAL A 253 -6.79 -14.43 7.70
C VAL A 253 -7.16 -14.55 9.17
N GLU A 254 -6.94 -13.50 9.95
CA GLU A 254 -7.28 -13.45 11.38
C GLU A 254 -8.76 -13.80 11.63
N ASN A 255 -9.02 -14.69 12.59
CA ASN A 255 -10.33 -15.21 12.96
C ASN A 255 -11.00 -16.16 11.94
N ILE A 256 -10.25 -16.68 10.96
CA ILE A 256 -10.65 -17.90 10.23
C ILE A 256 -10.30 -19.12 11.06
N PRO A 257 -11.21 -20.10 11.24
CA PRO A 257 -10.86 -21.39 11.82
C PRO A 257 -9.81 -22.09 10.96
N TYR A 258 -8.66 -22.43 11.55
CA TYR A 258 -7.64 -23.20 10.81
C TYR A 258 -8.16 -24.58 10.38
N GLN A 259 -9.21 -25.08 11.05
CA GLN A 259 -9.78 -26.40 10.77
C GLN A 259 -10.63 -26.45 9.51
N HIS A 260 -11.22 -25.33 9.11
CA HIS A 260 -12.10 -25.28 7.95
C HIS A 260 -12.19 -23.87 7.37
N PHE A 261 -11.91 -23.77 6.08
CA PHE A 261 -12.06 -22.51 5.36
C PHE A 261 -12.09 -22.76 3.86
N SER A 262 -12.48 -21.75 3.10
CA SER A 262 -12.32 -21.78 1.66
C SER A 262 -11.91 -20.42 1.13
N ILE A 263 -11.24 -20.42 -0.02
CA ILE A 263 -10.73 -19.22 -0.65
C ILE A 263 -11.02 -19.28 -2.14
N ARG A 264 -11.60 -18.21 -2.67
CA ARG A 264 -11.81 -18.01 -4.11
C ARG A 264 -10.96 -16.85 -4.58
N TRP A 265 -9.95 -17.12 -5.40
CA TRP A 265 -9.16 -16.10 -6.08
C TRP A 265 -9.74 -15.83 -7.46
N ASP A 266 -10.00 -14.55 -7.73
CA ASP A 266 -10.48 -14.07 -9.03
C ASP A 266 -9.51 -13.02 -9.59
N GLY A 267 -9.22 -13.10 -10.88
CA GLY A 267 -8.43 -12.10 -11.60
C GLY A 267 -7.99 -12.61 -12.96
N TYR A 268 -6.75 -12.31 -13.34
CA TYR A 268 -6.18 -12.58 -14.64
C TYR A 268 -4.73 -13.05 -14.53
N LEU A 269 -4.40 -14.05 -15.34
CA LEU A 269 -3.04 -14.56 -15.53
C LEU A 269 -2.51 -14.07 -16.88
N LYS A 270 -1.44 -13.27 -16.87
CA LYS A 270 -0.74 -12.84 -18.09
C LYS A 270 0.28 -13.89 -18.50
N ILE A 271 0.28 -14.25 -19.77
CA ILE A 271 1.22 -15.22 -20.31
C ILE A 271 2.43 -14.49 -20.90
N PRO A 272 3.68 -14.87 -20.61
CA PRO A 272 4.86 -14.11 -21.03
C PRO A 272 5.16 -14.26 -22.51
N GLN A 273 4.97 -15.45 -23.07
CA GLN A 273 5.26 -15.78 -24.47
C GLN A 273 4.29 -16.85 -24.98
N THR A 274 3.95 -16.78 -26.27
CA THR A 274 3.03 -17.75 -26.89
C THR A 274 3.67 -19.13 -26.89
N ASP A 275 3.05 -20.08 -26.19
CA ASP A 275 3.59 -21.43 -26.03
C ASP A 275 2.48 -22.40 -25.53
N ASN A 276 2.80 -23.69 -25.46
CA ASN A 276 1.95 -24.70 -24.85
C ASN A 276 2.24 -24.78 -23.35
N TYR A 277 1.37 -24.18 -22.54
CA TYR A 277 1.51 -24.20 -21.08
C TYR A 277 0.83 -25.40 -20.45
N VAL A 278 1.44 -25.91 -19.40
CA VAL A 278 0.82 -26.81 -18.43
C VAL A 278 0.76 -26.05 -17.11
N ILE A 279 -0.44 -25.85 -16.60
CA ILE A 279 -0.65 -25.29 -15.26
C ILE A 279 -0.65 -26.47 -14.30
N THR A 280 0.15 -26.38 -13.23
CA THR A 280 0.24 -27.42 -12.20
C THR A 280 -0.12 -26.79 -10.86
N ILE A 281 -0.98 -27.44 -10.08
CA ILE A 281 -1.29 -27.04 -8.72
C ILE A 281 -0.87 -28.14 -7.75
N GLU A 282 -0.15 -27.77 -6.70
CA GLU A 282 0.15 -28.64 -5.56
C GLU A 282 -0.82 -28.32 -4.43
N HIS A 283 -1.65 -29.29 -4.03
CA HIS A 283 -2.73 -29.07 -3.08
C HIS A 283 -2.97 -30.31 -2.19
N ASP A 284 -3.62 -30.13 -1.05
CA ASP A 284 -3.92 -31.18 -0.07
C ASP A 284 -5.40 -31.51 0.09
N CYS A 285 -6.28 -30.55 -0.20
CA CYS A 285 -7.73 -30.68 -0.08
C CYS A 285 -8.41 -30.45 -1.44
N GLY A 286 -9.54 -29.75 -1.47
CA GLY A 286 -10.28 -29.49 -2.70
C GLY A 286 -9.71 -28.34 -3.52
N ILE A 287 -9.66 -28.50 -4.84
CA ILE A 287 -9.28 -27.44 -5.77
C ILE A 287 -10.11 -27.48 -7.06
N ARG A 288 -10.49 -26.31 -7.55
CA ARG A 288 -10.92 -26.09 -8.94
C ARG A 288 -10.15 -24.90 -9.53
N ILE A 289 -9.68 -25.04 -10.77
CA ILE A 289 -9.07 -23.94 -11.51
C ILE A 289 -9.80 -23.77 -12.84
N PHE A 290 -10.21 -22.54 -13.11
CA PHE A 290 -10.79 -22.12 -14.37
C PHE A 290 -9.87 -21.14 -15.08
N LEU A 291 -9.76 -21.28 -16.39
CA LEU A 291 -9.06 -20.35 -17.27
C LEU A 291 -10.00 -19.96 -18.41
N ASP A 292 -10.23 -18.66 -18.61
CA ASP A 292 -11.24 -18.10 -19.54
C ASP A 292 -12.59 -18.86 -19.41
N ASN A 293 -13.08 -18.97 -18.17
CA ASN A 293 -14.33 -19.64 -17.78
C ASN A 293 -14.36 -21.17 -18.01
N THR A 294 -13.30 -21.77 -18.54
CA THR A 294 -13.22 -23.21 -18.78
C THR A 294 -12.49 -23.89 -17.62
N PRO A 295 -13.05 -24.95 -16.99
CA PRO A 295 -12.35 -25.69 -15.96
C PRO A 295 -11.15 -26.45 -16.54
N ILE A 296 -9.96 -26.22 -15.99
CA ILE A 296 -8.71 -26.87 -16.44
C ILE A 296 -8.16 -27.89 -15.43
N ILE A 297 -8.48 -27.73 -14.14
CA ILE A 297 -8.11 -28.66 -13.06
C ILE A 297 -9.29 -28.75 -12.09
N ILE A 298 -9.71 -29.97 -11.74
CA ILE A 298 -10.77 -30.24 -10.77
C ILE A 298 -10.33 -31.46 -9.96
N GLU A 299 -10.02 -31.26 -8.68
CA GLU A 299 -9.58 -32.35 -7.80
C GLU A 299 -10.25 -32.21 -6.43
N ASN A 300 -10.70 -33.33 -5.87
CA ASN A 300 -11.36 -33.38 -4.55
C ASN A 300 -12.58 -32.43 -4.40
N MET A 301 -13.17 -31.98 -5.52
CA MET A 301 -14.38 -31.17 -5.60
C MET A 301 -15.33 -31.74 -6.66
N PRO A 302 -16.65 -31.47 -6.60
CA PRO A 302 -17.57 -31.86 -7.66
C PRO A 302 -17.16 -31.26 -9.02
N TYR A 303 -17.61 -31.84 -10.12
CA TYR A 303 -17.39 -31.21 -11.44
C TYR A 303 -18.27 -29.95 -11.58
N PRO A 304 -17.72 -28.79 -11.99
CA PRO A 304 -18.48 -27.56 -12.17
C PRO A 304 -19.22 -27.55 -13.53
N LYS A 305 -20.40 -26.93 -13.57
CA LYS A 305 -21.02 -26.47 -14.82
C LYS A 305 -20.31 -25.20 -15.31
N GLU A 306 -20.32 -24.93 -16.62
CA GLU A 306 -19.64 -23.76 -17.22
C GLU A 306 -20.09 -22.43 -16.60
N GLU A 307 -21.38 -22.30 -16.29
CA GLU A 307 -21.98 -21.12 -15.65
C GLU A 307 -21.40 -20.82 -14.25
N GLU A 308 -20.85 -21.83 -13.55
CA GLU A 308 -20.28 -21.69 -12.20
C GLU A 308 -18.94 -20.94 -12.20
N SER A 309 -18.28 -20.85 -13.35
CA SER A 309 -17.00 -20.15 -13.51
C SER A 309 -17.09 -18.65 -13.16
N GLU A 310 -18.30 -18.10 -13.09
CA GLU A 310 -18.55 -16.69 -12.77
C GLU A 310 -19.46 -16.47 -11.56
N GLU A 311 -20.06 -17.53 -11.02
CA GLU A 311 -21.01 -17.45 -9.90
C GLU A 311 -20.30 -17.55 -8.56
N MET A 312 -20.78 -16.82 -7.55
CA MET A 312 -20.32 -16.94 -6.17
C MET A 312 -21.30 -17.80 -5.38
N ARG A 313 -21.30 -19.11 -5.68
CA ARG A 313 -22.22 -20.07 -5.06
C ARG A 313 -21.50 -21.03 -4.10
N PRO A 314 -22.21 -21.60 -3.11
CA PRO A 314 -21.67 -22.66 -2.28
C PRO A 314 -21.29 -23.89 -3.11
N ILE A 315 -20.25 -24.60 -2.68
CA ILE A 315 -19.75 -25.85 -3.28
C ILE A 315 -19.81 -26.94 -2.20
N SER A 316 -20.44 -28.07 -2.53
CA SER A 316 -20.48 -29.22 -1.64
C SER A 316 -19.15 -29.98 -1.63
N VAL A 317 -18.77 -30.50 -0.46
CA VAL A 317 -17.62 -31.39 -0.31
C VAL A 317 -18.01 -32.80 -0.78
N LEU A 318 -17.10 -33.47 -1.50
CA LEU A 318 -17.32 -34.84 -1.94
C LEU A 318 -17.35 -35.83 -0.76
N PRO A 319 -17.96 -37.02 -0.90
CA PRO A 319 -17.84 -38.08 0.10
C PRO A 319 -16.37 -38.43 0.38
N PHE A 320 -16.02 -38.70 1.63
CA PHE A 320 -14.63 -38.91 2.08
C PHE A 320 -13.88 -40.00 1.30
N GLU A 321 -14.59 -41.06 0.88
CA GLU A 321 -14.03 -42.16 0.07
C GLU A 321 -13.50 -41.72 -1.31
N LYS A 322 -13.93 -40.54 -1.79
CA LYS A 322 -13.55 -39.99 -3.09
C LYS A 322 -12.52 -38.86 -2.99
N ILE A 323 -11.99 -38.59 -1.80
CA ILE A 323 -11.05 -37.50 -1.55
C ILE A 323 -9.67 -38.07 -1.24
N ASN A 324 -8.66 -37.64 -2.00
CA ASN A 324 -7.26 -37.88 -1.64
C ASN A 324 -6.74 -36.72 -0.79
N THR A 325 -6.44 -36.97 0.49
CA THR A 325 -6.02 -35.93 1.45
C THR A 325 -4.52 -35.77 1.62
N LYS A 326 -3.73 -36.51 0.83
CA LYS A 326 -2.28 -36.29 0.74
C LYS A 326 -2.00 -35.12 -0.19
N VAL A 327 -0.92 -34.39 0.09
CA VAL A 327 -0.40 -33.37 -0.82
C VAL A 327 -0.10 -34.02 -2.16
N GLN A 328 -0.73 -33.52 -3.22
CA GLN A 328 -0.57 -34.03 -4.57
C GLN A 328 -0.39 -32.88 -5.56
N LYS A 329 0.36 -33.15 -6.63
CA LYS A 329 0.50 -32.27 -7.78
C LYS A 329 -0.46 -32.73 -8.88
N SER A 330 -1.28 -31.81 -9.34
CA SER A 330 -2.27 -32.04 -10.39
C SER A 330 -1.99 -31.05 -11.52
N SER A 331 -1.92 -31.56 -12.75
CA SER A 331 -1.54 -30.76 -13.93
C SER A 331 -2.67 -30.72 -14.94
N SER A 332 -2.84 -29.57 -15.59
CA SER A 332 -3.77 -29.41 -16.71
C SER A 332 -3.29 -30.18 -17.95
N LYS A 333 -4.17 -30.32 -18.95
CA LYS A 333 -3.73 -30.62 -20.31
C LYS A 333 -2.85 -29.47 -20.84
N LYS A 334 -2.08 -29.72 -21.91
CA LYS A 334 -1.36 -28.65 -22.63
C LYS A 334 -2.38 -27.61 -23.15
N LEU A 335 -2.18 -26.36 -22.79
CA LEU A 335 -3.00 -25.20 -23.16
C LEU A 335 -2.18 -24.33 -24.13
N GLY A 336 -2.65 -24.14 -25.36
CA GLY A 336 -2.03 -23.21 -26.30
C GLY A 336 -2.36 -21.78 -25.88
N LEU A 337 -1.48 -21.15 -25.11
CA LEU A 337 -1.69 -19.80 -24.58
C LEU A 337 -0.83 -18.78 -25.35
N ILE A 338 -1.39 -17.59 -25.57
CA ILE A 338 -0.77 -16.53 -26.36
C ILE A 338 -0.06 -15.56 -25.41
N GLY A 339 1.17 -15.19 -25.73
CA GLY A 339 2.06 -14.40 -24.88
C GLY A 339 1.90 -12.91 -25.00
N GLY A 340 1.48 -12.28 -23.91
CA GLY A 340 1.05 -10.89 -23.83
C GLY A 340 -0.42 -10.84 -23.40
N LYS A 341 -1.22 -11.82 -23.83
CA LYS A 341 -2.62 -11.99 -23.42
C LYS A 341 -2.76 -12.32 -21.93
N LYS A 342 -3.76 -11.67 -21.32
CA LYS A 342 -4.29 -11.97 -19.99
C LYS A 342 -5.49 -12.91 -20.13
N TYR A 343 -5.45 -14.01 -19.40
CA TYR A 343 -6.53 -14.99 -19.33
C TYR A 343 -7.22 -14.86 -17.99
N LYS A 344 -8.56 -14.83 -17.97
CA LYS A 344 -9.31 -14.78 -16.72
C LYS A 344 -9.03 -16.05 -15.95
N ILE A 345 -8.55 -15.92 -14.71
CA ILE A 345 -8.25 -17.06 -13.85
C ILE A 345 -9.13 -17.02 -12.61
N ARG A 346 -9.73 -18.16 -12.29
CA ARG A 346 -10.40 -18.40 -11.01
C ARG A 346 -9.81 -19.63 -10.36
N VAL A 347 -9.42 -19.51 -9.10
CA VAL A 347 -8.92 -20.62 -8.28
C VAL A 347 -9.82 -20.74 -7.06
N GLU A 348 -10.45 -21.91 -6.88
CA GLU A 348 -11.30 -22.21 -5.73
C GLU A 348 -10.62 -23.30 -4.91
N TYR A 349 -10.31 -23.01 -3.65
CA TYR A 349 -9.66 -23.94 -2.73
C TYR A 349 -10.46 -24.06 -1.44
N PHE A 350 -10.62 -25.27 -0.91
CA PHE A 350 -11.11 -25.45 0.46
C PHE A 350 -10.11 -26.27 1.26
N HIS A 351 -10.01 -25.97 2.55
CA HIS A 351 -9.35 -26.79 3.55
C HIS A 351 -10.38 -27.30 4.56
N LEU A 352 -10.23 -28.56 4.97
CA LEU A 352 -11.08 -29.18 5.97
C LEU A 352 -10.27 -30.24 6.74
N SER A 353 -10.06 -30.05 8.04
CA SER A 353 -9.26 -30.96 8.86
C SER A 353 -9.89 -32.33 9.03
N THR A 354 -11.22 -32.41 9.07
CA THR A 354 -11.94 -33.67 9.32
C THR A 354 -11.80 -34.71 8.21
N ILE A 355 -11.33 -34.31 7.02
CA ILE A 355 -11.06 -35.25 5.91
C ILE A 355 -9.63 -35.79 5.93
N LYS A 356 -8.73 -35.15 6.67
CA LYS A 356 -7.29 -35.46 6.66
C LYS A 356 -6.95 -36.38 7.83
N TYR A 357 -6.24 -37.47 7.53
CA TYR A 357 -5.69 -38.36 8.57
C TYR A 357 -4.32 -37.90 9.07
N GLU A 358 -3.46 -37.44 8.16
CA GLU A 358 -2.12 -36.92 8.47
C GLU A 358 -2.11 -35.39 8.39
N ASN A 359 -1.56 -34.74 9.42
CA ASN A 359 -1.42 -33.28 9.50
C ASN A 359 -2.73 -32.52 9.20
N PRO A 360 -3.78 -32.74 10.00
CA PRO A 360 -5.13 -32.26 9.70
C PRO A 360 -5.24 -30.74 9.68
N ASP A 361 -4.36 -30.04 10.40
CA ASP A 361 -4.38 -28.58 10.55
C ASP A 361 -3.39 -27.86 9.60
N ILE A 362 -2.81 -28.59 8.65
CA ILE A 362 -1.96 -28.01 7.60
C ILE A 362 -2.82 -27.79 6.36
N ALA A 363 -2.78 -26.60 5.78
CA ALA A 363 -3.37 -26.31 4.48
C ALA A 363 -2.28 -25.95 3.48
N HIS A 364 -2.33 -26.52 2.27
CA HIS A 364 -1.25 -26.43 1.29
C HIS A 364 -1.80 -26.12 -0.12
N ILE A 365 -1.34 -25.03 -0.73
CA ILE A 365 -1.69 -24.67 -2.11
C ILE A 365 -0.58 -23.87 -2.81
N ILE A 366 0.00 -24.42 -3.88
CA ILE A 366 1.04 -23.75 -4.68
C ILE A 366 0.75 -23.91 -6.16
N LEU A 367 0.76 -22.80 -6.91
CA LEU A 367 0.47 -22.75 -8.34
C LEU A 367 1.74 -22.56 -9.17
N TYR A 368 1.93 -23.48 -10.12
CA TYR A 368 3.06 -23.55 -11.03
C TYR A 368 2.60 -23.46 -12.49
N TRP A 369 3.54 -23.11 -13.36
CA TRP A 369 3.39 -23.29 -14.79
C TRP A 369 4.64 -23.96 -15.38
N LYS A 370 4.49 -24.52 -16.58
CA LYS A 370 5.58 -25.05 -17.40
C LYS A 370 5.21 -24.82 -18.85
N SER A 371 6.17 -24.49 -19.70
CA SER A 371 5.96 -24.47 -21.15
C SER A 371 7.08 -25.24 -21.86
N ASP A 372 7.08 -25.30 -23.18
CA ASP A 372 8.18 -25.95 -23.91
C ASP A 372 9.49 -25.13 -23.75
N ASN A 373 9.40 -23.82 -23.50
CA ASN A 373 10.51 -22.90 -23.26
C ASN A 373 10.70 -22.44 -21.79
N ILE A 374 9.76 -22.73 -20.89
CA ILE A 374 9.81 -22.38 -19.47
C ILE A 374 9.85 -23.66 -18.63
N THR A 375 10.92 -23.85 -17.85
CA THR A 375 11.00 -24.94 -16.87
C THR A 375 9.95 -24.77 -15.79
N GLU A 376 9.45 -25.85 -15.19
CA GLU A 376 8.43 -25.76 -14.14
C GLU A 376 8.88 -24.82 -13.02
N GLU A 377 8.11 -23.76 -12.79
CA GLU A 377 8.36 -22.76 -11.77
C GLU A 377 7.02 -22.28 -11.16
N ILE A 378 7.08 -21.74 -9.94
CA ILE A 378 5.94 -21.07 -9.31
C ILE A 378 5.63 -19.83 -10.14
N ILE A 379 4.35 -19.62 -10.46
CA ILE A 379 3.96 -18.48 -11.30
C ILE A 379 4.37 -17.17 -10.60
N PRO A 380 5.26 -16.37 -11.19
CA PRO A 380 5.74 -15.14 -10.55
C PRO A 380 4.64 -14.09 -10.38
N SER A 381 4.73 -13.28 -9.32
CA SER A 381 3.70 -12.30 -8.97
C SER A 381 3.45 -11.24 -10.05
N ASN A 382 4.43 -10.98 -10.92
CA ASN A 382 4.30 -10.02 -12.03
C ASN A 382 3.36 -10.51 -13.16
N PHE A 383 2.80 -11.71 -13.05
CA PHE A 383 1.86 -12.27 -14.01
C PHE A 383 0.41 -12.32 -13.51
N PHE A 384 0.15 -11.93 -12.26
CA PHE A 384 -1.21 -11.86 -11.71
C PHE A 384 -1.76 -10.45 -11.73
N PHE A 385 -2.98 -10.30 -12.25
CA PHE A 385 -3.65 -9.02 -12.40
C PHE A 385 -5.10 -9.10 -11.93
N GLN A 386 -5.61 -8.05 -11.28
CA GLN A 386 -7.02 -7.98 -10.88
C GLN A 386 -7.93 -7.69 -12.09
N GLY A 387 -7.35 -7.16 -13.17
CA GLY A 387 -8.07 -6.63 -14.31
C GLY A 387 -7.53 -6.99 -15.69
N ASN A 388 -8.44 -7.12 -16.65
CA ASN A 388 -8.13 -7.25 -18.08
C ASN A 388 -7.98 -5.88 -18.76
N VAL A 389 -7.25 -4.95 -18.13
CA VAL A 389 -6.90 -3.71 -18.82
C VAL A 389 -6.07 -4.10 -20.04
N THR A 390 -6.57 -3.75 -21.23
CA THR A 390 -5.90 -3.99 -22.50
C THR A 390 -4.55 -3.29 -22.45
N THR A 391 -3.47 -4.07 -22.59
CA THR A 391 -2.13 -3.49 -22.56
C THR A 391 -2.04 -2.50 -23.73
N PRO A 392 -1.60 -1.25 -23.51
CA PRO A 392 -1.45 -0.30 -24.60
C PRO A 392 -0.49 -0.88 -25.65
N LEU A 393 -0.73 -0.56 -26.92
CA LEU A 393 0.12 -1.00 -28.01
C LEU A 393 1.57 -0.57 -27.80
N ARG A 394 2.48 -1.54 -27.73
CA ARG A 394 3.93 -1.39 -27.62
C ARG A 394 4.58 -1.87 -28.90
N ILE A 395 5.61 -1.14 -29.32
CA ILE A 395 6.47 -1.47 -30.44
C ILE A 395 7.87 -1.65 -29.85
N THR A 396 8.47 -2.83 -30.05
CA THR A 396 9.78 -3.18 -29.51
C THR A 396 10.68 -3.76 -30.60
N GLN A 397 11.98 -3.82 -30.35
CA GLN A 397 12.99 -4.30 -31.31
C GLN A 397 13.11 -3.45 -32.59
N LEU A 398 12.74 -2.17 -32.50
CA LEU A 398 12.98 -1.17 -33.55
C LEU A 398 14.43 -0.64 -33.46
N GLN A 399 15.13 -0.52 -34.58
CA GLN A 399 16.48 0.07 -34.63
C GLN A 399 16.39 1.60 -34.60
N GLY A 400 16.80 2.22 -33.49
CA GLY A 400 16.59 3.67 -33.24
C GLY A 400 17.45 4.62 -34.09
N ASP A 401 18.42 4.10 -34.82
CA ASP A 401 19.22 4.83 -35.82
C ASP A 401 18.55 4.91 -37.20
N GLU A 402 17.53 4.08 -37.44
CA GLU A 402 16.83 3.99 -38.73
C GLU A 402 15.36 4.38 -38.65
N TYR A 403 14.77 4.28 -37.45
CA TYR A 403 13.35 4.46 -37.23
C TYR A 403 13.07 5.29 -35.99
N GLU A 404 11.97 6.03 -36.04
CA GLU A 404 11.46 6.79 -34.91
C GLU A 404 9.98 6.51 -34.69
N ILE A 405 9.58 6.38 -33.43
CA ILE A 405 8.18 6.26 -33.03
C ILE A 405 7.66 7.66 -32.73
N ILE A 406 6.53 8.01 -33.34
CA ILE A 406 5.82 9.27 -33.14
C ILE A 406 4.31 9.01 -32.98
N PHE A 407 3.55 10.05 -32.65
CA PHE A 407 2.10 10.04 -32.83
C PHE A 407 1.75 10.61 -34.20
N LEU A 408 0.77 10.01 -34.87
CA LEU A 408 0.30 10.45 -36.18
C LEU A 408 -0.54 11.74 -36.02
N GLU A 409 0.05 12.88 -36.35
CA GLU A 409 -0.55 14.21 -36.18
C GLU A 409 -0.40 15.00 -37.49
N ASN A 410 -1.43 15.78 -37.85
CA ASN A 410 -1.34 16.73 -38.96
C ASN A 410 -0.27 17.78 -38.62
N GLY A 411 0.70 17.98 -39.51
CA GLY A 411 1.86 18.86 -39.26
C GLY A 411 3.12 18.14 -38.79
N ALA A 412 3.07 16.84 -38.50
CA ALA A 412 4.26 16.07 -38.13
C ALA A 412 5.22 15.88 -39.32
N TYR A 413 6.53 15.83 -39.07
CA TYR A 413 7.50 15.52 -40.13
C TYR A 413 7.37 14.07 -40.58
N ALA A 414 7.37 13.85 -41.90
CA ALA A 414 7.18 12.54 -42.49
C ALA A 414 8.39 11.60 -42.32
N PHE A 415 9.60 12.15 -42.23
CA PHE A 415 10.85 11.40 -42.15
C PHE A 415 11.68 11.85 -40.95
N MET A 416 12.44 10.92 -40.37
CA MET A 416 13.23 11.18 -39.16
C MET A 416 14.37 12.19 -39.40
N ASP A 417 14.97 12.16 -40.58
CA ASP A 417 16.18 12.90 -40.97
C ASP A 417 15.88 14.16 -41.80
N SER A 418 14.61 14.52 -42.00
CA SER A 418 14.23 15.66 -42.84
C SER A 418 13.02 16.42 -42.30
N THR A 419 13.19 17.72 -42.13
CA THR A 419 12.12 18.67 -41.77
C THR A 419 11.34 19.21 -42.97
N ASN A 420 11.75 18.86 -44.20
CA ASN A 420 11.17 19.41 -45.42
C ASN A 420 9.87 18.72 -45.84
N PHE A 421 9.46 17.64 -45.19
CA PHE A 421 8.27 16.87 -45.55
C PHE A 421 7.32 16.79 -44.36
N ILE A 422 6.07 17.21 -44.55
CA ILE A 422 5.05 17.24 -43.50
C ILE A 422 3.87 16.35 -43.89
N ILE A 423 3.39 15.57 -42.92
CA ILE A 423 2.18 14.74 -43.02
C ILE A 423 0.95 15.61 -42.84
N ALA A 424 -0.05 15.42 -43.71
CA ALA A 424 -1.31 16.12 -43.68
C ALA A 424 -2.45 15.27 -44.24
N ASP A 425 -3.69 15.75 -44.11
CA ASP A 425 -4.91 15.05 -44.54
C ASP A 425 -5.07 13.68 -43.88
N ILE A 426 -4.64 13.54 -42.61
CA ILE A 426 -4.84 12.30 -41.84
C ILE A 426 -6.33 12.14 -41.52
N PRO A 427 -6.96 11.00 -41.86
CA PRO A 427 -8.32 10.70 -41.43
C PRO A 427 -8.45 10.75 -39.89
N THR A 428 -9.51 11.38 -39.38
CA THR A 428 -9.73 11.59 -37.94
C THR A 428 -9.68 10.30 -37.12
N ILE A 429 -10.11 9.18 -37.70
CA ILE A 429 -10.06 7.85 -37.06
C ILE A 429 -8.63 7.35 -36.79
N TYR A 430 -7.62 7.94 -37.42
CA TYR A 430 -6.20 7.56 -37.31
C TYR A 430 -5.34 8.59 -36.60
N GLU A 431 -5.88 9.77 -36.31
CA GLU A 431 -5.15 10.79 -35.55
C GLU A 431 -4.74 10.25 -34.18
N ASN A 432 -3.53 10.62 -33.75
CA ASN A 432 -2.90 10.16 -32.50
C ASN A 432 -2.62 8.65 -32.42
N SER A 433 -2.73 7.91 -33.52
CA SER A 433 -2.23 6.53 -33.58
C SER A 433 -0.70 6.49 -33.47
N LYS A 434 -0.14 5.37 -32.98
CA LYS A 434 1.32 5.21 -32.91
C LYS A 434 1.86 4.96 -34.30
N ALA A 435 2.72 5.85 -34.78
CA ALA A 435 3.36 5.77 -36.07
C ALA A 435 4.86 5.49 -35.95
N ILE A 436 5.40 4.76 -36.93
CA ILE A 436 6.82 4.58 -37.16
C ILE A 436 7.15 5.28 -38.47
N ARG A 437 8.10 6.21 -38.42
CA ARG A 437 8.67 6.85 -39.61
C ARG A 437 10.09 6.35 -39.86
N SER A 438 10.45 6.29 -41.13
CA SER A 438 11.80 5.93 -41.60
C SER A 438 12.62 7.18 -41.94
N ILE A 439 13.90 6.98 -42.26
CA ILE A 439 14.73 7.97 -42.96
C ILE A 439 14.28 8.14 -44.43
N LEU A 440 14.54 9.33 -45.00
CA LEU A 440 14.14 9.67 -46.37
C LEU A 440 14.81 8.76 -47.43
N HIS A 441 16.02 8.24 -47.16
CA HIS A 441 16.76 7.34 -48.05
C HIS A 441 16.80 5.92 -47.50
N PHE A 442 15.63 5.33 -47.23
CA PHE A 442 15.50 3.99 -46.71
C PHE A 442 15.97 2.92 -47.71
N ASN A 443 16.87 2.02 -47.31
CA ASN A 443 17.57 1.08 -48.19
C ASN A 443 17.32 -0.42 -47.90
N LYS A 444 16.40 -0.75 -46.98
CA LYS A 444 16.05 -2.13 -46.64
C LYS A 444 14.75 -2.58 -47.32
N ASN A 445 14.66 -3.88 -47.59
CA ASN A 445 13.47 -4.52 -48.17
C ASN A 445 12.60 -5.22 -47.11
N GLU A 446 13.00 -5.14 -45.85
CA GLU A 446 12.31 -5.79 -44.74
C GLU A 446 12.33 -4.86 -43.53
N ILE A 447 11.18 -4.75 -42.87
CA ILE A 447 11.00 -3.99 -41.64
C ILE A 447 10.56 -4.99 -40.58
N ARG A 448 11.34 -5.09 -39.51
CA ARG A 448 11.14 -6.07 -38.45
C ARG A 448 11.04 -5.38 -37.11
N PHE A 449 9.99 -5.70 -36.37
CA PHE A 449 9.78 -5.26 -34.99
C PHE A 449 8.82 -6.20 -34.28
N ARG A 450 8.50 -5.93 -33.02
CA ARG A 450 7.55 -6.73 -32.24
C ARG A 450 6.44 -5.87 -31.65
N VAL A 451 5.23 -6.40 -31.66
CA VAL A 451 4.06 -5.82 -30.98
C VAL A 451 3.56 -6.73 -29.87
N ASN A 452 3.01 -6.17 -28.81
CA ASN A 452 2.52 -6.89 -27.62
C ASN A 452 1.01 -7.14 -27.61
N THR A 453 0.28 -6.72 -28.64
CA THR A 453 -1.18 -6.86 -28.72
C THR A 453 -1.59 -7.11 -30.16
N TYR A 454 -2.74 -7.75 -30.34
CA TYR A 454 -3.39 -7.87 -31.64
C TYR A 454 -3.62 -6.48 -32.24
N SER A 455 -3.01 -6.25 -33.41
CA SER A 455 -2.90 -4.93 -34.00
C SER A 455 -3.06 -4.97 -35.50
N THR A 456 -3.74 -3.97 -36.05
CA THR A 456 -3.70 -3.67 -37.47
C THR A 456 -2.51 -2.76 -37.73
N VAL A 457 -1.61 -3.20 -38.60
CA VAL A 457 -0.50 -2.39 -39.12
C VAL A 457 -0.96 -1.76 -40.42
N TYR A 458 -0.93 -0.43 -40.46
CA TYR A 458 -1.18 0.37 -41.65
C TYR A 458 0.14 0.87 -42.21
N ILE A 459 0.32 0.78 -43.52
CA ILE A 459 1.48 1.31 -44.23
C ILE A 459 1.01 2.21 -45.35
N ALA A 460 1.61 3.40 -45.42
CA ALA A 460 1.34 4.37 -46.46
C ALA A 460 2.36 4.22 -47.59
N ILE A 461 1.87 4.04 -48.81
CA ILE A 461 2.70 3.85 -50.01
C ILE A 461 2.33 4.93 -51.04
N PRO A 462 3.31 5.60 -51.69
CA PRO A 462 3.02 6.62 -52.69
C PRO A 462 2.08 6.08 -53.77
N LYS A 463 1.10 6.86 -54.21
CA LYS A 463 0.09 6.42 -55.19
C LYS A 463 0.68 5.98 -56.54
N GLU A 464 1.88 6.46 -56.87
CA GLU A 464 2.65 6.11 -58.07
C GLU A 464 3.26 4.71 -57.99
N GLU A 465 3.50 4.20 -56.78
CA GLU A 465 4.10 2.90 -56.53
C GLU A 465 3.02 1.81 -56.57
N LYS A 466 3.25 0.78 -57.39
CA LYS A 466 2.28 -0.32 -57.60
C LYS A 466 2.55 -1.54 -56.72
N ASN A 467 3.71 -1.60 -56.10
CA ASN A 467 4.14 -2.76 -55.33
C ASN A 467 3.52 -2.71 -53.93
N ILE A 468 2.72 -3.71 -53.59
CA ILE A 468 2.01 -3.77 -52.32
C ILE A 468 2.85 -4.56 -51.32
N PRO A 469 3.10 -4.05 -50.10
CA PRO A 469 3.83 -4.76 -49.07
C PRO A 469 3.19 -6.10 -48.69
N MET A 470 4.04 -7.05 -48.29
CA MET A 470 3.62 -8.38 -47.84
C MET A 470 3.84 -8.55 -46.33
N ASN A 471 2.85 -9.14 -45.67
CA ASN A 471 2.99 -9.67 -44.32
C ASN A 471 3.73 -11.00 -44.40
N ASN A 472 5.02 -10.97 -44.06
CA ASN A 472 5.90 -12.13 -44.21
C ASN A 472 5.65 -13.23 -43.14
N VAL A 473 4.85 -12.92 -42.11
CA VAL A 473 4.43 -13.90 -41.08
C VAL A 473 3.27 -14.75 -41.59
N THR A 474 2.26 -14.12 -42.20
CA THR A 474 1.09 -14.83 -42.74
C THR A 474 1.23 -15.19 -44.22
N MET A 475 2.29 -14.71 -44.89
CA MET A 475 2.51 -14.80 -46.34
C MET A 475 1.36 -14.21 -47.17
N LYS A 476 0.66 -13.20 -46.63
CA LYS A 476 -0.45 -12.49 -47.30
C LYS A 476 -0.05 -11.07 -47.65
N ILE A 477 -0.55 -10.57 -48.78
CA ILE A 477 -0.39 -9.18 -49.20
C ILE A 477 -1.26 -8.27 -48.31
N PHE A 478 -0.80 -7.05 -48.03
CA PHE A 478 -1.62 -6.06 -47.31
C PHE A 478 -2.89 -5.70 -48.12
N VAL A 479 -3.97 -5.42 -47.41
CA VAL A 479 -5.28 -5.11 -48.00
C VAL A 479 -5.42 -3.58 -48.17
N PRO A 480 -5.86 -3.08 -49.34
CA PRO A 480 -6.09 -1.65 -49.52
C PRO A 480 -7.29 -1.17 -48.70
N THR A 481 -7.13 -0.06 -47.98
CA THR A 481 -8.18 0.55 -47.15
C THR A 481 -9.10 1.50 -47.93
N LYS A 482 -8.68 1.92 -49.14
CA LYS A 482 -9.26 3.01 -49.96
C LYS A 482 -9.08 4.42 -49.40
N GLU A 483 -8.37 4.57 -48.29
CA GLU A 483 -8.06 5.86 -47.69
C GLU A 483 -6.67 6.35 -48.11
N THR A 484 -6.47 7.66 -47.99
CA THR A 484 -5.24 8.32 -48.42
C THR A 484 -4.76 9.33 -47.39
N ILE A 485 -3.45 9.58 -47.36
CA ILE A 485 -2.81 10.64 -46.59
C ILE A 485 -1.91 11.44 -47.54
N SER A 486 -1.74 12.73 -47.29
CA SER A 486 -0.88 13.61 -48.08
C SER A 486 0.45 13.87 -47.38
N ILE A 487 1.52 13.99 -48.17
CA ILE A 487 2.79 14.54 -47.72
C ILE A 487 3.11 15.79 -48.53
N TYR A 488 3.33 16.90 -47.84
CA TYR A 488 3.69 18.18 -48.44
C TYR A 488 5.20 18.42 -48.30
N LYS A 489 5.85 18.83 -49.39
CA LYS A 489 7.23 19.29 -49.40
C LYS A 489 7.28 20.80 -49.18
N ILE A 490 7.99 21.25 -48.15
CA ILE A 490 8.09 22.65 -47.75
C ILE A 490 9.45 23.22 -48.13
N GLU A 491 9.46 24.40 -48.75
CA GLU A 491 10.67 25.18 -48.98
C GLU A 491 11.01 26.03 -47.75
N GLN A 492 12.27 25.94 -47.30
CA GLN A 492 12.77 26.57 -46.08
C GLN A 492 12.65 28.11 -46.07
N THR A 493 12.51 28.75 -47.23
CA THR A 493 12.54 30.21 -47.37
C THR A 493 11.17 30.87 -47.20
N ASN A 494 10.05 30.19 -47.51
CA ASN A 494 8.72 30.84 -47.56
C ASN A 494 7.56 30.06 -46.90
N LYS A 495 7.80 28.90 -46.25
CA LYS A 495 6.77 28.03 -45.63
C LYS A 495 5.60 27.60 -46.54
N ASN A 496 5.68 27.88 -47.84
CA ASN A 496 4.70 27.41 -48.82
C ASN A 496 5.01 25.97 -49.25
N ALA A 497 3.95 25.19 -49.49
CA ALA A 497 4.08 23.86 -50.04
C ALA A 497 4.49 23.94 -51.52
N SER A 498 5.63 23.35 -51.86
CA SER A 498 6.17 23.28 -53.23
C SER A 498 5.60 22.10 -54.03
N GLU A 499 5.29 20.99 -53.35
CA GLU A 499 4.83 19.75 -53.96
C GLU A 499 3.94 18.99 -52.97
N GLN A 500 2.85 18.39 -53.45
CA GLN A 500 1.99 17.49 -52.69
C GLN A 500 2.06 16.10 -53.31
N LYS A 501 2.36 15.09 -52.50
CA LYS A 501 2.27 13.68 -52.90
C LYS A 501 1.23 12.95 -52.06
N THR A 502 0.37 12.19 -52.73
CA THR A 502 -0.67 11.38 -52.08
C THR A 502 -0.19 9.94 -51.89
N TYR A 503 -0.46 9.39 -50.71
CA TYR A 503 -0.12 8.02 -50.33
C TYR A 503 -1.41 7.23 -50.09
N ASN A 504 -1.48 6.02 -50.64
CA ASN A 504 -2.55 5.07 -50.38
C ASN A 504 -2.24 4.28 -49.11
N LEU A 505 -3.26 4.05 -48.28
CA LEU A 505 -3.14 3.25 -47.07
C LEU A 505 -3.49 1.78 -47.31
N TYR A 506 -2.58 0.91 -46.88
CA TYR A 506 -2.76 -0.54 -46.89
C TYR A 506 -2.67 -1.07 -45.47
N SER A 507 -3.47 -2.07 -45.12
CA SER A 507 -3.51 -2.64 -43.77
C SER A 507 -3.26 -4.14 -43.76
N SER A 508 -2.68 -4.64 -42.68
CA SER A 508 -2.56 -6.07 -42.40
C SER A 508 -2.65 -6.33 -40.91
N LEU A 509 -3.29 -7.42 -40.54
CA LEU A 509 -3.47 -7.84 -39.16
C LEU A 509 -2.26 -8.63 -38.68
N TYR A 510 -1.78 -8.29 -37.49
CA TYR A 510 -0.72 -9.01 -36.79
C TYR A 510 -1.21 -9.41 -35.40
N ASN A 511 -0.93 -10.66 -35.04
CA ASN A 511 -1.02 -11.12 -33.66
C ASN A 511 0.10 -10.50 -32.82
N GLU A 512 0.00 -10.63 -31.49
CA GLU A 512 1.12 -10.30 -30.62
C GLU A 512 2.35 -11.16 -30.97
N GLY A 513 3.52 -10.53 -30.99
CA GLY A 513 4.77 -11.13 -31.43
C GLY A 513 5.43 -10.35 -32.55
N GLU A 514 6.01 -11.06 -33.50
CA GLU A 514 6.83 -10.48 -34.56
C GLU A 514 5.99 -9.88 -35.68
N VAL A 515 6.35 -8.67 -36.09
CA VAL A 515 5.85 -7.98 -37.27
C VAL A 515 6.98 -7.92 -38.28
N VAL A 516 6.78 -8.60 -39.41
CA VAL A 516 7.73 -8.62 -40.53
C VAL A 516 7.03 -8.14 -41.79
N VAL A 517 7.28 -6.88 -42.15
CA VAL A 517 6.76 -6.26 -43.37
C VAL A 517 7.84 -6.37 -44.45
N LYS A 518 7.53 -7.06 -45.54
CA LYS A 518 8.42 -7.17 -46.69
C LYS A 518 7.99 -6.17 -47.77
N LEU A 519 8.94 -5.34 -48.19
CA LEU A 519 8.81 -4.44 -49.33
C LEU A 519 9.48 -5.07 -50.56
N GLU A 520 8.88 -4.96 -51.74
CA GLU A 520 9.50 -5.45 -52.97
C GLU A 520 10.72 -4.63 -53.38
N LYS A 521 10.74 -3.34 -53.02
CA LYS A 521 11.85 -2.40 -53.25
C LYS A 521 12.04 -1.54 -52.00
N PRO A 522 13.25 -1.00 -51.75
CA PRO A 522 13.46 -0.07 -50.65
C PRO A 522 12.74 1.24 -50.94
N THR A 523 11.62 1.45 -50.25
CA THR A 523 10.78 2.64 -50.41
C THR A 523 10.62 3.31 -49.06
N PRO A 524 10.83 4.64 -48.94
CA PRO A 524 10.56 5.37 -47.72
C PRO A 524 9.09 5.22 -47.33
N PHE A 525 8.83 4.98 -46.06
CA PHE A 525 7.50 4.73 -45.56
C PHE A 525 7.27 5.47 -44.26
N PHE A 526 5.99 5.69 -43.98
CA PHE A 526 5.50 5.80 -42.62
C PHE A 526 4.43 4.73 -42.44
N MET A 527 4.46 4.08 -41.28
CA MET A 527 3.46 3.10 -40.90
C MET A 527 2.84 3.54 -39.58
N PHE A 528 1.61 3.14 -39.31
CA PHE A 528 1.00 3.35 -38.01
C PHE A 528 0.21 2.13 -37.61
N LEU A 529 -0.02 2.00 -36.32
CA LEU A 529 -0.62 0.81 -35.76
C LEU A 529 -1.80 1.17 -34.87
N ILE A 530 -2.85 0.37 -35.00
CA ILE A 530 -4.07 0.49 -34.22
C ILE A 530 -4.32 -0.84 -33.54
N GLN A 531 -4.48 -0.80 -32.23
CA GLN A 531 -4.91 -1.96 -31.46
C GLN A 531 -6.35 -2.31 -31.87
N SER A 532 -6.56 -3.56 -32.30
CA SER A 532 -7.89 -4.02 -32.68
C SER A 532 -8.58 -4.58 -31.43
N GLU A 533 -9.39 -3.78 -30.74
CA GLU A 533 -10.24 -4.23 -29.65
C GLU A 533 -11.55 -4.84 -30.18
N LEU A 534 -12.02 -5.90 -29.52
CA LEU A 534 -13.40 -6.38 -29.62
C LEU A 534 -14.24 -5.64 -28.56
N GLN A 535 -15.12 -4.71 -29.00
CA GLN A 535 -16.28 -4.09 -28.30
C GLN A 535 -16.23 -2.59 -27.89
N THR A 536 -17.42 -2.08 -27.52
CA THR A 536 -18.09 -0.81 -27.93
C THR A 536 -17.71 0.47 -27.18
N GLU A 537 -17.77 1.60 -27.91
CA GLU A 537 -17.23 2.94 -27.61
C GLU A 537 -17.77 3.67 -26.35
N ASP A 538 -18.79 3.14 -25.65
CA ASP A 538 -19.51 3.88 -24.59
C ASP A 538 -19.26 3.39 -23.15
N SER A 539 -18.38 2.40 -22.95
CA SER A 539 -18.05 1.80 -21.64
C SER A 539 -16.79 2.40 -21.02
N CYS A 540 -16.77 2.51 -19.69
CA CYS A 540 -15.60 2.99 -18.95
C CYS A 540 -14.44 2.00 -19.06
N ARG A 541 -13.25 2.53 -19.39
CA ARG A 541 -12.04 1.72 -19.58
C ARG A 541 -11.38 1.47 -18.23
N GLY A 542 -11.19 0.20 -17.88
CA GLY A 542 -10.61 -0.20 -16.59
C GLY A 542 -11.01 -1.61 -16.21
N TYR A 543 -10.84 -1.97 -14.94
CA TYR A 543 -11.18 -3.29 -14.41
C TYR A 543 -12.34 -3.23 -13.42
N MET A 544 -13.07 -4.33 -13.34
CA MET A 544 -14.13 -4.49 -12.36
C MET A 544 -13.49 -4.67 -10.98
N GLN A 545 -13.84 -3.80 -10.06
CA GLN A 545 -13.30 -3.80 -8.70
C GLN A 545 -14.38 -3.37 -7.71
N VAL A 546 -14.11 -3.57 -6.42
CA VAL A 546 -15.02 -3.09 -5.37
C VAL A 546 -14.84 -1.58 -5.20
N VAL A 547 -15.84 -0.81 -5.61
CA VAL A 547 -15.77 0.66 -5.67
C VAL A 547 -16.39 1.34 -4.45
N SER A 548 -17.21 0.61 -3.68
CA SER A 548 -18.03 1.21 -2.64
C SER A 548 -17.47 1.10 -1.23
N LEU A 549 -16.31 0.46 -1.04
CA LEU A 549 -15.75 0.31 0.31
C LEU A 549 -15.27 1.66 0.84
N THR A 550 -15.41 1.91 2.13
CA THR A 550 -14.96 3.18 2.75
C THR A 550 -13.45 3.43 2.62
N ASN A 551 -12.64 2.38 2.48
CA ASN A 551 -11.21 2.45 2.20
C ASN A 551 -10.87 2.55 0.70
N SER A 552 -11.88 2.50 -0.18
CA SER A 552 -11.69 2.64 -1.63
C SER A 552 -11.41 4.09 -1.99
N GLU A 553 -10.48 4.32 -2.92
CA GLU A 553 -10.19 5.66 -3.43
C GLU A 553 -11.41 6.29 -4.14
N HIS A 554 -12.36 5.47 -4.59
CA HIS A 554 -13.56 5.88 -5.32
C HIS A 554 -14.71 6.31 -4.40
N PHE A 555 -14.68 5.92 -3.13
CA PHE A 555 -15.67 6.32 -2.15
C PHE A 555 -15.56 7.83 -1.86
N TYR A 556 -16.66 8.56 -1.94
CA TYR A 556 -16.70 9.99 -1.61
C TYR A 556 -17.46 10.23 -0.30
N SER A 557 -18.71 9.80 -0.23
CA SER A 557 -19.54 9.92 0.96
C SER A 557 -20.68 8.90 0.91
N CYS A 558 -21.27 8.62 2.07
CA CYS A 558 -22.50 7.85 2.15
C CYS A 558 -23.52 8.53 3.05
N TYR A 559 -24.77 8.07 2.96
CA TYR A 559 -25.87 8.49 3.82
C TYR A 559 -26.75 7.29 4.14
N ALA A 560 -27.25 7.20 5.38
CA ALA A 560 -28.27 6.21 5.78
C ALA A 560 -29.51 6.94 6.30
N SER A 561 -30.70 6.45 5.94
CA SER A 561 -31.98 7.03 6.38
C SER A 561 -32.27 6.85 7.86
N SER A 562 -31.71 5.80 8.46
CA SER A 562 -31.72 5.56 9.89
C SER A 562 -30.57 4.65 10.26
N TYR A 563 -30.14 4.75 11.52
CA TYR A 563 -29.20 3.83 12.12
C TYR A 563 -29.42 3.76 13.63
N GLU A 564 -29.06 2.64 14.25
CA GLU A 564 -29.16 2.45 15.71
C GLU A 564 -28.26 3.42 16.47
N SER A 565 -27.03 3.60 16.00
CA SER A 565 -26.04 4.53 16.54
C SER A 565 -25.01 4.88 15.47
N ASP A 566 -24.16 5.88 15.71
CA ASP A 566 -23.09 6.28 14.78
C ASP A 566 -22.12 5.13 14.44
N LYS A 567 -22.08 4.08 15.26
CA LYS A 567 -21.26 2.90 15.03
C LYS A 567 -21.87 1.94 13.99
N PHE A 568 -23.17 2.04 13.73
CA PHE A 568 -23.89 1.20 12.75
C PHE A 568 -24.44 2.03 11.59
N ASN A 569 -23.78 3.14 11.25
CA ASN A 569 -24.18 4.04 10.18
C ASN A 569 -23.82 3.50 8.78
N CYS A 570 -24.00 4.31 7.73
CA CYS A 570 -23.69 3.88 6.36
C CYS A 570 -22.21 3.53 6.14
N ASN A 571 -21.27 4.16 6.84
CA ASN A 571 -19.84 3.83 6.70
C ASN A 571 -19.58 2.40 7.16
N ALA A 572 -20.27 1.97 8.23
CA ALA A 572 -20.25 0.58 8.67
C ALA A 572 -20.86 -0.34 7.59
N GLY A 573 -22.01 0.01 7.00
CA GLY A 573 -22.62 -0.77 5.91
C GLY A 573 -21.73 -0.96 4.67
N PHE A 574 -20.83 -0.02 4.41
CA PHE A 574 -19.84 -0.03 3.33
C PHE A 574 -18.40 -0.33 3.80
N SER A 575 -18.21 -0.89 5.00
CA SER A 575 -16.88 -1.09 5.59
C SER A 575 -16.04 -2.15 4.86
N GLY A 576 -16.69 -3.15 4.27
CA GLY A 576 -16.03 -4.36 3.76
C GLY A 576 -15.73 -5.41 4.84
N ASP A 577 -15.91 -5.08 6.14
CA ASP A 577 -15.89 -6.03 7.25
C ASP A 577 -17.31 -6.53 7.49
N ASN A 578 -17.60 -7.78 7.12
CA ASN A 578 -18.96 -8.33 7.12
C ASN A 578 -19.32 -9.01 8.44
N LYS A 579 -18.60 -8.68 9.52
CA LYS A 579 -18.89 -9.09 10.89
C LYS A 579 -20.05 -8.25 11.43
N GLU A 580 -20.94 -8.87 12.21
CA GLU A 580 -22.09 -8.21 12.83
C GLU A 580 -21.68 -7.43 14.10
N LYS A 581 -20.72 -6.50 13.98
CA LYS A 581 -20.15 -5.73 15.09
C LYS A 581 -20.17 -4.23 14.81
N GLU A 582 -19.89 -3.45 15.85
CA GLU A 582 -19.74 -1.99 15.76
C GLU A 582 -18.70 -1.61 14.69
N TYR A 583 -19.01 -0.57 13.91
CA TYR A 583 -18.23 -0.05 12.76
C TYR A 583 -18.09 -0.98 11.56
N ALA A 584 -18.64 -2.19 11.63
CA ALA A 584 -18.53 -3.18 10.56
C ALA A 584 -19.82 -3.33 9.76
N THR A 585 -21.01 -3.12 10.33
CA THR A 585 -22.29 -3.37 9.64
C THR A 585 -23.28 -2.23 9.81
N TRP A 586 -24.19 -2.03 8.86
CA TRP A 586 -25.29 -1.08 9.03
C TRP A 586 -26.46 -1.75 9.74
N LYS A 587 -26.96 -1.11 10.80
CA LYS A 587 -28.20 -1.47 11.51
C LYS A 587 -29.14 -0.30 11.44
N THR A 588 -30.38 -0.52 11.00
CA THR A 588 -31.42 0.51 11.02
C THR A 588 -31.73 0.97 12.45
N ALA A 589 -32.40 2.10 12.63
CA ALA A 589 -32.84 2.48 13.98
C ALA A 589 -33.85 1.47 14.55
N THR A 590 -33.97 1.42 15.88
CA THR A 590 -34.93 0.55 16.58
C THR A 590 -36.34 0.70 15.99
N SER A 591 -36.99 -0.42 15.73
CA SER A 591 -38.33 -0.49 15.12
C SER A 591 -38.47 0.12 13.72
N LYS A 592 -37.37 0.31 12.98
CA LYS A 592 -37.40 0.71 11.57
C LYS A 592 -36.80 -0.40 10.70
N SER A 593 -37.45 -0.74 9.60
CA SER A 593 -36.90 -1.66 8.60
C SER A 593 -37.37 -1.32 7.19
N LEU A 594 -38.66 -1.52 6.90
CA LEU A 594 -39.23 -1.28 5.58
C LEU A 594 -39.04 0.19 5.15
N GLY A 595 -38.59 0.39 3.91
CA GLY A 595 -38.34 1.71 3.32
C GLY A 595 -37.07 2.40 3.83
N GLN A 596 -36.32 1.80 4.77
CA GLN A 596 -35.01 2.32 5.14
C GLN A 596 -34.01 2.12 4.01
N TYR A 597 -33.04 3.02 3.90
CA TYR A 597 -32.12 3.05 2.78
C TYR A 597 -30.73 3.51 3.16
N MET A 598 -29.75 3.07 2.37
CA MET A 598 -28.42 3.64 2.30
C MET A 598 -28.18 4.20 0.91
N SER A 599 -27.39 5.26 0.80
CA SER A 599 -26.90 5.77 -0.47
C SER A 599 -25.41 6.02 -0.40
N ILE A 600 -24.72 5.76 -1.50
CA ILE A 600 -23.31 6.04 -1.70
C ILE A 600 -23.12 7.04 -2.84
N ASN A 601 -22.18 7.96 -2.65
CA ASN A 601 -21.66 8.85 -3.66
C ASN A 601 -20.21 8.46 -3.98
N PHE A 602 -19.87 8.39 -5.25
CA PHE A 602 -18.53 8.14 -5.75
C PHE A 602 -17.84 9.44 -6.17
N LYS A 603 -16.50 9.48 -6.08
CA LYS A 603 -15.69 10.63 -6.53
C LYS A 603 -15.73 10.80 -8.06
N TYR A 604 -15.88 9.70 -8.78
CA TYR A 604 -15.91 9.65 -10.25
C TYR A 604 -17.17 8.92 -10.71
N GLU A 605 -17.51 9.02 -12.00
CA GLU A 605 -18.52 8.11 -12.57
C GLU A 605 -17.98 6.68 -12.53
N ILE A 606 -18.86 5.73 -12.24
CA ILE A 606 -18.55 4.30 -12.21
C ILE A 606 -19.58 3.57 -13.07
N ASP A 607 -19.13 2.67 -13.93
CA ASP A 607 -20.01 1.65 -14.53
C ASP A 607 -20.22 0.52 -13.51
N ILE A 608 -21.38 0.49 -12.85
CA ILE A 608 -21.71 -0.53 -11.84
C ILE A 608 -22.27 -1.78 -12.53
N TYR A 609 -21.72 -2.95 -12.22
CA TYR A 609 -22.10 -4.24 -12.83
C TYR A 609 -22.87 -5.14 -11.86
N SER A 610 -22.46 -5.18 -10.60
CA SER A 610 -23.07 -6.05 -9.61
C SER A 610 -22.85 -5.50 -8.20
N PHE A 611 -23.52 -6.12 -7.23
CA PHE A 611 -23.29 -5.85 -5.82
C PHE A 611 -23.38 -7.13 -5.01
N THR A 612 -22.77 -7.12 -3.83
CA THR A 612 -23.00 -8.13 -2.82
C THR A 612 -23.77 -7.54 -1.66
N PHE A 613 -24.70 -8.30 -1.08
CA PHE A 613 -25.45 -7.91 0.11
C PHE A 613 -25.52 -9.03 1.13
N LYS A 614 -25.26 -8.72 2.40
CA LYS A 614 -25.42 -9.63 3.54
C LYS A 614 -26.39 -9.03 4.53
N THR A 615 -27.49 -9.73 4.84
CA THR A 615 -28.44 -9.33 5.88
C THR A 615 -27.91 -9.69 7.28
N LEU A 616 -28.38 -8.97 8.31
CA LEU A 616 -28.05 -9.25 9.71
C LEU A 616 -28.87 -10.41 10.26
N GLN A 617 -28.22 -11.56 10.44
CA GLN A 617 -28.88 -12.77 10.91
C GLN A 617 -29.19 -12.72 12.40
N SER A 618 -28.40 -12.00 13.22
CA SER A 618 -28.62 -11.95 14.68
C SER A 618 -29.97 -11.36 15.07
N ILE A 619 -30.61 -10.58 14.19
CA ILE A 619 -31.84 -9.85 14.47
C ILE A 619 -33.08 -10.71 14.16
N GLY A 620 -32.92 -11.82 13.43
CA GLY A 620 -34.04 -12.69 13.04
C GLY A 620 -35.06 -12.02 12.12
N ASN A 621 -34.69 -10.91 11.48
CA ASN A 621 -35.55 -10.09 10.63
C ASN A 621 -34.90 -9.83 9.26
N ASP A 622 -34.83 -10.89 8.47
CA ASP A 622 -34.12 -10.91 7.19
C ASP A 622 -34.78 -10.00 6.15
N ILE A 623 -33.93 -9.28 5.42
CA ILE A 623 -34.34 -8.52 4.24
C ILE A 623 -34.53 -9.51 3.09
N THR A 624 -35.71 -9.47 2.47
CA THR A 624 -36.09 -10.38 1.37
C THR A 624 -36.13 -9.68 0.02
N GLU A 625 -36.08 -8.35 -0.03
CA GLU A 625 -36.05 -7.60 -1.28
C GLU A 625 -35.36 -6.24 -1.11
N LEU A 626 -34.48 -5.90 -2.06
CA LEU A 626 -33.84 -4.60 -2.18
C LEU A 626 -34.20 -3.93 -3.51
N SER A 627 -34.37 -2.62 -3.48
CA SER A 627 -34.57 -1.77 -4.66
C SER A 627 -33.40 -0.80 -4.83
N LEU A 628 -32.72 -0.87 -5.97
CA LEU A 628 -31.62 0.03 -6.35
C LEU A 628 -32.13 1.17 -7.22
N TYR A 629 -31.92 2.40 -6.76
CA TYR A 629 -32.24 3.63 -7.47
C TYR A 629 -30.97 4.26 -8.01
N PHE A 630 -31.00 4.56 -9.31
CA PHE A 630 -29.95 5.27 -10.03
C PHE A 630 -30.50 6.61 -10.51
N PRO A 631 -29.80 7.75 -10.33
CA PRO A 631 -30.26 9.06 -10.79
C PRO A 631 -30.61 9.09 -12.28
N ASN A 632 -29.92 8.27 -13.07
CA ASN A 632 -30.04 8.23 -14.53
C ASN A 632 -31.14 7.27 -15.03
N ARG A 633 -31.91 6.62 -14.14
CA ARG A 633 -33.01 5.71 -14.51
C ARG A 633 -34.31 6.11 -13.81
N LYS A 634 -35.43 6.03 -14.53
CA LYS A 634 -36.77 6.35 -13.99
C LYS A 634 -37.30 5.30 -13.02
N ASN A 635 -36.99 4.02 -13.26
CA ASN A 635 -37.48 2.90 -12.47
C ASN A 635 -36.32 2.26 -11.68
N PRO A 636 -36.55 1.81 -10.42
CA PRO A 636 -35.55 1.07 -9.67
C PRO A 636 -35.35 -0.35 -10.21
N GLU A 637 -34.14 -0.88 -10.03
CA GLU A 637 -33.83 -2.30 -10.24
C GLU A 637 -34.13 -3.07 -8.95
N ILE A 638 -34.99 -4.08 -9.03
CA ILE A 638 -35.50 -4.82 -7.85
C ILE A 638 -34.83 -6.20 -7.77
N PHE A 639 -34.35 -6.56 -6.58
CA PHE A 639 -33.63 -7.80 -6.31
C PHE A 639 -34.26 -8.56 -5.14
N SER A 640 -34.68 -9.80 -5.37
CA SER A 640 -35.09 -10.71 -4.30
C SER A 640 -33.86 -11.25 -3.58
N ILE A 641 -33.80 -11.04 -2.27
CA ILE A 641 -32.69 -11.44 -1.41
C ILE A 641 -33.03 -12.79 -0.79
N ASN A 642 -32.18 -13.79 -1.04
CA ASN A 642 -32.38 -15.15 -0.56
C ASN A 642 -31.29 -15.53 0.45
N PRO A 643 -31.64 -16.23 1.55
CA PRO A 643 -30.64 -16.79 2.45
C PRO A 643 -29.62 -17.65 1.70
N GLY A 644 -28.33 -17.38 1.86
CA GLY A 644 -27.25 -18.11 1.20
C GLY A 644 -26.78 -17.51 -0.13
N HIS A 645 -27.58 -16.66 -0.79
CA HIS A 645 -27.19 -15.94 -2.00
C HIS A 645 -26.85 -14.49 -1.68
N HIS A 646 -25.61 -14.07 -1.97
CA HIS A 646 -25.11 -12.78 -1.52
C HIS A 646 -24.59 -11.90 -2.66
N HIS A 647 -24.57 -12.38 -3.91
CA HIS A 647 -24.08 -11.62 -5.07
C HIS A 647 -25.19 -11.42 -6.10
N TYR A 648 -25.36 -10.21 -6.59
CA TYR A 648 -26.49 -9.80 -7.40
C TYR A 648 -26.00 -9.01 -8.62
N LYS A 649 -26.22 -9.56 -9.82
CA LYS A 649 -25.80 -8.94 -11.10
C LYS A 649 -26.91 -8.03 -11.65
N LEU A 650 -26.52 -6.83 -12.10
CA LEU A 650 -27.41 -5.96 -12.88
C LEU A 650 -27.60 -6.55 -14.28
N LYS A 651 -28.80 -6.41 -14.85
CA LYS A 651 -29.09 -6.87 -16.24
C LYS A 651 -28.23 -6.14 -17.27
N ILE A 652 -28.01 -4.84 -17.03
CA ILE A 652 -27.18 -3.97 -17.87
C ILE A 652 -26.37 -3.09 -16.92
N PRO A 653 -25.06 -2.94 -17.12
CA PRO A 653 -24.24 -2.05 -16.31
C PRO A 653 -24.80 -0.62 -16.30
N VAL A 654 -24.67 0.07 -15.16
CA VAL A 654 -25.21 1.42 -14.99
C VAL A 654 -24.09 2.40 -14.65
N LYS A 655 -23.83 3.34 -15.57
CA LYS A 655 -22.95 4.47 -15.35
C LYS A 655 -23.56 5.47 -14.39
N THR A 656 -22.93 5.70 -13.24
CA THR A 656 -23.47 6.58 -12.21
C THR A 656 -22.41 7.12 -11.24
N LYS A 657 -22.69 8.25 -10.60
CA LYS A 657 -21.93 8.74 -9.42
C LYS A 657 -22.61 8.41 -8.08
N MET A 658 -23.84 7.93 -8.12
CA MET A 658 -24.62 7.69 -6.90
C MET A 658 -25.50 6.45 -7.06
N VAL A 659 -25.56 5.65 -6.01
CA VAL A 659 -26.51 4.54 -5.89
C VAL A 659 -27.25 4.64 -4.57
N LYS A 660 -28.58 4.53 -4.60
CA LYS A 660 -29.43 4.45 -3.40
C LYS A 660 -30.07 3.07 -3.32
N VAL A 661 -29.90 2.41 -2.18
CA VAL A 661 -30.34 1.04 -1.90
C VAL A 661 -31.45 1.12 -0.86
N VAL A 662 -32.66 0.69 -1.21
CA VAL A 662 -33.84 0.75 -0.36
C VAL A 662 -34.29 -0.67 0.01
N ILE A 663 -34.59 -0.89 1.28
CA ILE A 663 -35.25 -2.12 1.75
C ILE A 663 -36.71 -2.07 1.30
N SER A 664 -37.05 -2.85 0.26
CA SER A 664 -38.40 -2.90 -0.30
C SER A 664 -39.25 -4.03 0.28
N ARG A 665 -38.64 -5.07 0.86
CA ARG A 665 -39.34 -6.13 1.61
C ARG A 665 -38.48 -6.71 2.72
N VAL A 666 -39.12 -7.03 3.84
CA VAL A 666 -38.52 -7.58 5.07
C VAL A 666 -39.54 -8.49 5.74
N ASN A 667 -39.10 -9.49 6.51
CA ASN A 667 -39.99 -10.46 7.15
C ASN A 667 -40.95 -9.80 8.16
N ASP A 668 -40.44 -8.91 9.01
CA ASP A 668 -41.24 -8.11 9.93
C ASP A 668 -40.89 -6.62 9.85
N THR A 669 -41.89 -5.84 9.45
CA THR A 669 -41.76 -4.38 9.24
C THR A 669 -41.60 -3.59 10.54
N LYS A 670 -41.89 -4.19 11.71
CA LYS A 670 -41.85 -3.53 13.01
C LYS A 670 -40.55 -3.76 13.78
N TYR A 671 -39.73 -4.71 13.35
CA TYR A 671 -38.43 -4.96 13.96
C TYR A 671 -37.31 -4.34 13.14
N GLN A 672 -36.20 -4.10 13.82
CA GLN A 672 -34.96 -3.61 13.24
C GLN A 672 -34.42 -4.59 12.20
N THR A 673 -33.55 -4.13 11.31
CA THR A 673 -32.85 -4.96 10.33
C THR A 673 -31.54 -4.28 9.93
N GLY A 674 -30.88 -4.76 8.89
CA GLY A 674 -29.70 -4.13 8.33
C GLY A 674 -28.85 -5.09 7.53
N GLY A 675 -27.62 -4.67 7.26
CA GLY A 675 -26.68 -5.48 6.51
C GLY A 675 -25.47 -4.74 5.98
N ASN A 676 -24.66 -5.48 5.25
CA ASN A 676 -23.49 -5.01 4.54
C ASN A 676 -23.72 -5.04 3.05
N ILE A 677 -23.17 -4.05 2.34
CA ILE A 677 -23.24 -4.01 0.89
C ILE A 677 -21.90 -3.60 0.26
N ALA A 678 -21.56 -4.22 -0.86
CA ALA A 678 -20.41 -3.82 -1.67
C ALA A 678 -20.78 -3.81 -3.17
N PHE A 679 -20.51 -2.71 -3.87
CA PHE A 679 -20.71 -2.58 -5.31
C PHE A 679 -19.42 -2.86 -6.08
N TYR A 680 -19.58 -3.56 -7.20
CA TYR A 680 -18.53 -3.91 -8.14
C TYR A 680 -18.75 -3.13 -9.44
N GLY A 681 -17.73 -2.42 -9.88
CA GLY A 681 -17.82 -1.58 -11.07
C GLY A 681 -16.47 -1.10 -11.58
N ILE A 682 -16.51 -0.43 -12.74
CA ILE A 682 -15.32 0.12 -13.43
C ILE A 682 -15.34 1.64 -13.29
N PRO A 683 -14.32 2.26 -12.65
CA PRO A 683 -14.27 3.71 -12.52
C PRO A 683 -13.89 4.38 -13.85
N CYS A 684 -14.61 5.44 -14.20
CA CYS A 684 -14.42 6.22 -15.42
C CYS A 684 -13.34 7.30 -15.20
N ILE A 685 -12.08 6.90 -15.04
CA ILE A 685 -10.95 7.81 -14.74
C ILE A 685 -10.06 7.95 -15.99
N ASN A 686 -9.83 9.19 -16.45
CA ASN A 686 -8.91 9.46 -17.56
C ASN A 686 -7.45 9.11 -17.18
N SER A 687 -6.72 8.52 -18.13
CA SER A 687 -5.37 7.95 -18.01
C SER A 687 -4.30 8.89 -17.44
N THR A 688 -4.48 10.20 -17.53
CA THR A 688 -3.50 11.21 -17.07
C THR A 688 -3.39 11.35 -15.55
N ASN A 689 -4.35 10.87 -14.77
CA ASN A 689 -4.30 10.93 -13.29
C ASN A 689 -3.71 9.67 -12.64
N ILE A 690 -3.63 8.55 -13.37
CA ILE A 690 -3.11 7.27 -12.87
C ILE A 690 -1.58 7.34 -12.68
N GLU A 691 -0.87 8.02 -13.59
CA GLU A 691 0.60 8.17 -13.54
C GLU A 691 1.09 8.92 -12.28
N LYS A 692 0.35 9.95 -11.83
CA LYS A 692 0.72 10.73 -10.62
C LYS A 692 0.58 9.96 -9.31
N HIS A 693 -0.30 8.95 -9.25
CA HIS A 693 -0.52 8.15 -8.04
C HIS A 693 0.48 6.99 -7.92
N PHE A 694 0.87 6.37 -9.04
CA PHE A 694 1.84 5.27 -9.05
C PHE A 694 3.28 5.73 -8.74
N GLU A 695 3.69 6.92 -9.20
CA GLU A 695 5.00 7.49 -8.85
C GLU A 695 5.12 7.77 -7.35
N LYS A 696 4.04 8.21 -6.69
CA LYS A 696 4.04 8.41 -5.23
C LYS A 696 4.21 7.11 -4.46
N ARG A 697 3.62 5.99 -4.89
CA ARG A 697 3.72 4.70 -4.18
C ARG A 697 5.13 4.10 -4.20
N ASN A 698 5.87 4.26 -5.31
CA ASN A 698 7.26 3.76 -5.43
C ASN A 698 8.28 4.56 -4.62
N GLN A 699 7.96 5.81 -4.27
CA GLN A 699 8.92 6.69 -3.60
C GLN A 699 9.12 6.35 -2.12
N TYR A 700 8.30 5.45 -1.55
CA TYR A 700 8.30 5.17 -0.10
C TYR A 700 8.42 3.69 0.28
N GLU A 701 8.83 2.82 -0.64
CA GLU A 701 9.08 1.39 -0.39
C GLU A 701 10.60 1.12 -0.27
N ILE A 702 11.03 0.51 0.82
CA ILE A 702 12.42 0.08 1.06
C ILE A 702 12.42 -1.43 1.28
N SER A 703 13.20 -2.18 0.48
CA SER A 703 13.35 -3.64 0.63
C SER A 703 14.81 -4.03 0.77
N ILE A 704 15.14 -4.85 1.79
CA ILE A 704 16.49 -5.29 2.14
C ILE A 704 16.53 -6.82 2.20
N TYR A 705 17.56 -7.39 1.56
CA TYR A 705 17.84 -8.82 1.54
C TYR A 705 19.16 -9.10 2.27
N PHE A 706 19.19 -10.10 3.15
CA PHE A 706 20.35 -10.45 3.97
C PHE A 706 21.14 -11.62 3.37
N LYS A 707 22.47 -11.47 3.28
CA LYS A 707 23.35 -12.46 2.65
C LYS A 707 24.56 -12.80 3.53
N SER A 708 24.89 -14.08 3.65
CA SER A 708 26.11 -14.55 4.35
C SER A 708 27.36 -14.35 3.48
N LYS A 709 28.46 -13.83 4.07
CA LYS A 709 29.71 -13.45 3.37
C LYS A 709 30.39 -14.60 2.60
N ASN A 710 30.19 -15.85 3.02
CA ASN A 710 30.91 -17.01 2.47
C ASN A 710 30.19 -17.71 1.31
N ILE A 711 29.02 -17.21 0.86
CA ILE A 711 28.14 -17.95 -0.06
C ILE A 711 28.00 -17.21 -1.40
N SER A 712 28.44 -17.82 -2.49
CA SER A 712 28.23 -17.34 -3.85
C SER A 712 27.05 -18.06 -4.52
N ILE A 713 25.83 -17.57 -4.36
CA ILE A 713 24.66 -17.98 -5.15
C ILE A 713 23.91 -16.78 -5.75
N SER A 714 23.33 -17.05 -6.92
CA SER A 714 22.57 -16.23 -7.87
C SER A 714 21.14 -15.89 -7.42
N SER A 715 20.60 -14.81 -8.02
CA SER A 715 19.21 -14.29 -7.99
C SER A 715 18.79 -13.39 -6.81
N LYS A 716 19.46 -12.24 -6.68
CA LYS A 716 18.90 -11.05 -6.01
C LYS A 716 17.66 -10.55 -6.77
N PRO A 717 16.52 -10.24 -6.11
CA PRO A 717 15.41 -9.52 -6.75
C PRO A 717 15.85 -8.12 -7.23
N LEU A 718 15.44 -7.72 -8.44
CA LEU A 718 15.77 -6.40 -8.99
C LEU A 718 15.34 -5.28 -8.01
N ASN A 719 16.19 -4.28 -7.78
CA ASN A 719 15.95 -3.09 -6.94
C ASN A 719 15.97 -3.26 -5.40
N TRP A 720 16.38 -4.41 -4.85
CA TRP A 720 16.52 -4.56 -3.39
C TRP A 720 17.88 -4.08 -2.86
N LEU A 721 17.96 -3.62 -1.62
CA LEU A 721 19.23 -3.37 -0.92
C LEU A 721 19.77 -4.69 -0.35
N VAL A 722 21.08 -4.80 -0.17
CA VAL A 722 21.72 -6.04 0.33
C VAL A 722 22.50 -5.73 1.61
N ASP A 723 22.27 -6.53 2.65
CA ASP A 723 23.03 -6.50 3.89
C ASP A 723 23.87 -7.78 4.01
N ASN A 724 25.19 -7.64 4.14
CA ASN A 724 26.12 -8.78 4.24
C ASN A 724 26.57 -9.07 5.69
N GLY A 725 25.83 -8.61 6.70
CA GLY A 725 26.19 -8.79 8.11
C GLY A 725 27.23 -7.77 8.59
N GLY A 726 27.21 -6.56 8.03
CA GLY A 726 28.10 -5.47 8.40
C GLY A 726 27.61 -4.73 9.64
N LYS A 727 28.51 -4.03 10.34
CA LYS A 727 28.07 -3.04 11.36
C LYS A 727 27.26 -1.93 10.68
N LYS A 728 26.31 -1.34 11.41
CA LYS A 728 25.47 -0.23 10.93
C LYS A 728 26.32 0.86 10.30
N GLN A 729 26.06 1.14 9.03
CA GLN A 729 26.77 2.14 8.23
C GLN A 729 25.85 2.73 7.15
N THR A 730 26.27 3.83 6.55
CA THR A 730 25.47 4.51 5.51
C THR A 730 25.67 3.85 4.15
N HIS A 731 24.58 3.45 3.52
CA HIS A 731 24.52 2.79 2.21
C HIS A 731 23.66 3.63 1.26
N GLY A 732 24.30 4.53 0.50
CA GLY A 732 23.58 5.49 -0.34
C GLY A 732 22.79 6.49 0.50
N TYR A 733 21.46 6.51 0.36
CA TYR A 733 20.55 7.43 1.08
C TYR A 733 19.91 6.83 2.35
N VAL A 734 20.29 5.61 2.74
CA VAL A 734 19.74 4.89 3.90
C VAL A 734 20.87 4.39 4.78
N THR A 735 20.75 4.55 6.10
CA THR A 735 21.72 4.02 7.07
C THR A 735 21.12 2.79 7.73
N TYR A 736 21.76 1.63 7.57
CA TYR A 736 21.29 0.37 8.16
C TYR A 736 22.44 -0.58 8.49
N GLY A 737 22.17 -1.57 9.33
CA GLY A 737 23.10 -2.65 9.65
C GLY A 737 23.05 -3.08 11.11
N TRP A 738 24.03 -3.88 11.51
CA TRP A 738 24.03 -4.60 12.78
C TRP A 738 24.78 -3.85 13.89
N GLU A 739 24.34 -3.99 15.14
CA GLU A 739 25.03 -3.45 16.31
C GLU A 739 26.33 -4.24 16.61
N LYS A 740 26.22 -5.57 16.72
CA LYS A 740 27.35 -6.51 16.80
C LYS A 740 27.43 -7.32 15.51
N ILE A 741 28.64 -7.71 15.11
CA ILE A 741 28.82 -8.51 13.88
C ILE A 741 28.11 -9.85 14.06
N PRO A 742 27.09 -10.16 13.25
CA PRO A 742 26.32 -11.40 13.37
C PRO A 742 27.13 -12.62 12.90
N THR A 743 26.76 -13.80 13.38
CA THR A 743 27.38 -15.08 12.99
C THR A 743 26.89 -15.47 11.59
N PRO A 744 27.78 -15.60 10.59
CA PRO A 744 27.42 -16.12 9.27
C PRO A 744 26.98 -17.59 9.38
N ILE A 745 26.00 -17.97 8.57
CA ILE A 745 25.60 -19.38 8.43
C ILE A 745 26.63 -20.07 7.53
N GLU A 746 27.15 -21.22 8.00
CA GLU A 746 28.12 -22.05 7.27
C GLU A 746 27.44 -22.94 6.23
N TRP A 747 28.19 -23.36 5.19
CA TRP A 747 27.67 -24.17 4.07
C TRP A 747 27.09 -25.53 4.49
N GLU A 748 27.55 -26.08 5.60
CA GLU A 748 27.15 -27.39 6.12
C GLU A 748 25.76 -27.36 6.81
N GLU A 749 25.30 -26.18 7.24
CA GLU A 749 23.99 -25.96 7.87
C GLU A 749 22.89 -25.60 6.84
N LEU A 750 23.27 -25.40 5.57
CA LEU A 750 22.36 -25.05 4.48
C LEU A 750 21.94 -26.27 3.68
N ASP A 751 20.75 -26.21 3.09
CA ASP A 751 20.31 -27.27 2.20
C ASP A 751 21.10 -27.24 0.88
N LYS A 752 21.81 -28.34 0.57
CA LYS A 752 22.55 -28.47 -0.68
C LYS A 752 21.65 -28.47 -1.93
N LYS A 753 20.32 -28.65 -1.78
CA LYS A 753 19.33 -28.64 -2.87
C LYS A 753 18.68 -27.26 -3.12
N ASP A 754 18.70 -26.37 -2.14
CA ASP A 754 18.10 -25.04 -2.26
C ASP A 754 18.97 -23.97 -1.58
N LEU A 755 19.74 -23.29 -2.42
CA LEU A 755 20.71 -22.29 -2.01
C LEU A 755 20.13 -20.88 -1.88
N SER A 756 18.81 -20.71 -2.12
CA SER A 756 18.11 -19.42 -2.03
C SER A 756 17.76 -19.01 -0.59
N HIS A 757 17.77 -19.98 0.33
CA HIS A 757 17.49 -19.84 1.76
C HIS A 757 18.72 -19.41 2.57
N SER A 758 19.48 -18.43 2.09
CA SER A 758 20.57 -17.82 2.85
C SER A 758 20.08 -16.60 3.63
N GLY A 759 20.52 -16.46 4.87
CA GLY A 759 20.23 -15.29 5.71
C GLY A 759 21.34 -15.06 6.72
N ILE A 760 21.09 -14.22 7.71
CA ILE A 760 22.06 -13.91 8.77
C ILE A 760 21.47 -14.23 10.14
N SER A 761 22.23 -14.93 10.99
CA SER A 761 21.82 -15.19 12.38
C SER A 761 22.03 -13.95 13.23
N PHE A 762 21.05 -13.58 14.07
CA PHE A 762 21.25 -12.48 15.02
C PHE A 762 22.36 -12.76 16.04
N SER A 763 22.70 -14.02 16.32
CA SER A 763 23.73 -14.35 17.31
C SER A 763 25.07 -13.68 16.98
N PRO A 764 25.68 -12.89 17.89
CA PRO A 764 26.98 -12.26 17.65
C PRO A 764 28.08 -13.29 17.37
N LEU A 765 28.98 -13.00 16.42
CA LEU A 765 30.08 -13.89 16.00
C LEU A 765 30.98 -14.29 17.16
N GLU A 766 31.15 -13.41 18.15
CA GLU A 766 31.92 -13.66 19.38
C GLU A 766 31.32 -14.76 20.28
N CYS A 767 30.04 -15.12 20.09
CA CYS A 767 29.36 -16.19 20.83
C CYS A 767 29.52 -17.59 20.20
N LYS A 768 30.29 -17.74 19.12
CA LYS A 768 30.54 -19.04 18.46
C LYS A 768 31.38 -19.95 19.37
N GLY A 769 30.75 -20.94 20.01
CA GLY A 769 31.42 -22.03 20.74
C GLY A 769 31.59 -21.89 22.26
N ARG A 770 31.00 -20.89 22.92
CA ARG A 770 30.97 -20.76 24.40
C ARG A 770 29.57 -20.43 24.88
N TYR A 771 28.90 -21.40 25.51
CA TYR A 771 27.47 -21.30 25.87
C TYR A 771 27.18 -20.60 27.19
N ASP A 772 28.13 -20.54 28.13
CA ASP A 772 27.80 -20.17 29.51
C ASP A 772 28.06 -18.70 29.88
N VAL A 773 28.67 -17.89 29.01
CA VAL A 773 29.00 -16.48 29.32
C VAL A 773 28.95 -15.56 28.08
N CYS A 774 27.94 -15.67 27.21
CA CYS A 774 27.81 -14.77 26.06
C CYS A 774 26.46 -14.07 26.03
N ASP A 775 26.48 -12.74 25.87
CA ASP A 775 25.29 -11.94 25.61
C ASP A 775 24.83 -12.14 24.17
N ILE A 776 23.85 -13.01 23.99
CA ILE A 776 23.25 -13.37 22.71
C ILE A 776 22.39 -12.26 22.08
N SER A 777 22.19 -11.14 22.78
CA SER A 777 21.42 -10.02 22.23
C SER A 777 22.19 -9.32 21.12
N ASN A 778 21.49 -9.12 20.00
CA ASN A 778 21.96 -8.34 18.87
C ASN A 778 20.77 -7.71 18.15
N THR A 779 21.02 -6.56 17.57
CA THR A 779 19.99 -5.73 16.94
C THR A 779 20.45 -5.34 15.55
N TRP A 780 19.57 -5.51 14.58
CA TRP A 780 19.70 -4.88 13.27
C TRP A 780 18.81 -3.64 13.25
N SER A 781 19.29 -2.53 12.69
CA SER A 781 18.47 -1.31 12.61
C SER A 781 18.65 -0.55 11.31
N ILE A 782 17.62 0.23 10.98
CA ILE A 782 17.56 1.09 9.80
C ILE A 782 16.99 2.46 10.15
N ASP A 783 17.61 3.51 9.63
CA ASP A 783 17.15 4.89 9.73
C ASP A 783 16.25 5.23 8.55
N LEU A 784 15.01 5.62 8.83
CA LEU A 784 13.94 5.90 7.89
C LEU A 784 13.81 7.40 7.62
N LEU A 785 13.28 7.73 6.43
CA LEU A 785 13.18 9.12 5.97
C LEU A 785 12.08 9.92 6.69
N HIS A 786 10.98 9.25 7.05
CA HIS A 786 9.78 9.87 7.63
C HIS A 786 9.39 9.23 8.97
N GLU A 787 8.73 10.00 9.82
CA GLU A 787 7.98 9.46 10.97
C GLU A 787 6.56 9.12 10.51
N GLY A 788 5.92 8.12 11.13
CA GLY A 788 4.56 7.71 10.79
C GLY A 788 4.37 6.20 10.71
N LYS A 789 3.24 5.77 10.13
CA LYS A 789 2.90 4.35 10.03
C LYS A 789 3.62 3.71 8.84
N TYR A 790 4.36 2.64 9.11
CA TYR A 790 5.02 1.82 8.12
C TYR A 790 4.43 0.43 8.12
N TYR A 791 4.06 -0.09 6.96
CA TYR A 791 3.88 -1.53 6.80
C TYR A 791 5.27 -2.17 6.79
N VAL A 792 5.51 -3.07 7.75
CA VAL A 792 6.76 -3.79 7.92
C VAL A 792 6.52 -5.27 7.66
N ALA A 793 7.28 -5.85 6.74
CA ALA A 793 7.32 -7.28 6.51
C ALA A 793 8.72 -7.82 6.80
N VAL A 794 8.85 -8.79 7.70
CA VAL A 794 10.13 -9.44 8.03
C VAL A 794 10.02 -10.92 7.73
N GLU A 795 11.01 -11.45 6.99
CA GLU A 795 11.14 -12.86 6.68
C GLU A 795 12.26 -13.47 7.51
N ILE A 796 11.93 -14.53 8.24
CA ILE A 796 12.80 -15.20 9.19
C ILE A 796 12.79 -16.71 9.00
N GLY A 797 13.85 -17.39 9.42
CA GLY A 797 13.92 -18.85 9.36
C GLY A 797 14.82 -19.49 10.40
N SER A 798 14.78 -20.82 10.47
CA SER A 798 15.59 -21.64 11.38
C SER A 798 16.44 -22.66 10.58
N PRO A 799 17.72 -22.40 10.29
CA PRO A 799 18.53 -23.31 9.45
C PRO A 799 19.02 -24.55 10.21
N SER A 800 19.35 -24.44 11.50
CA SER A 800 20.26 -25.35 12.22
C SER A 800 19.61 -26.53 12.98
N GLY A 801 18.40 -26.95 12.62
CA GLY A 801 17.91 -28.27 13.08
C GLY A 801 17.31 -28.34 14.49
N LYS A 802 17.33 -27.28 15.30
CA LYS A 802 16.74 -27.28 16.64
C LYS A 802 15.42 -26.51 16.68
N GLN A 803 14.41 -27.16 17.25
CA GLN A 803 13.09 -26.60 17.52
C GLN A 803 13.21 -25.57 18.65
N GLU A 804 13.12 -24.28 18.34
CA GLU A 804 13.11 -23.20 19.31
C GLU A 804 11.91 -22.26 19.05
N LEU A 805 11.32 -21.76 20.13
CA LEU A 805 10.31 -20.70 20.08
C LEU A 805 11.02 -19.41 19.70
N ASN A 806 10.63 -18.79 18.58
CA ASN A 806 11.25 -17.57 18.10
C ASN A 806 10.43 -16.34 18.49
N SER A 807 11.13 -15.30 18.91
CA SER A 807 10.53 -14.05 19.36
C SER A 807 11.29 -12.88 18.78
N ILE A 808 10.62 -12.09 17.94
CA ILE A 808 11.21 -10.92 17.29
C ILE A 808 10.53 -9.68 17.84
N LYS A 809 11.35 -8.70 18.18
CA LYS A 809 10.91 -7.39 18.61
C LYS A 809 11.20 -6.35 17.54
N LEU A 810 10.21 -5.51 17.26
CA LEU A 810 10.38 -4.29 16.47
C LEU A 810 10.30 -3.10 17.42
N ASN A 811 11.35 -2.27 17.46
CA ASN A 811 11.46 -1.12 18.37
C ASN A 811 11.17 -1.46 19.84
N GLY A 812 11.51 -2.68 20.26
CA GLY A 812 11.28 -3.19 21.62
C GLY A 812 9.89 -3.78 21.88
N GLU A 813 8.92 -3.58 20.98
CA GLU A 813 7.60 -4.22 21.06
C GLU A 813 7.62 -5.62 20.43
N MET A 814 6.84 -6.54 20.99
CA MET A 814 6.75 -7.92 20.49
C MET A 814 6.06 -7.92 19.12
N PHE A 815 6.84 -8.14 18.06
CA PHE A 815 6.35 -8.24 16.68
C PHE A 815 5.98 -9.68 16.32
N ILE A 816 6.75 -10.63 16.83
CA ILE A 816 6.53 -12.06 16.76
C ILE A 816 6.75 -12.60 18.16
N ASN A 817 5.78 -13.34 18.71
CA ASN A 817 5.92 -13.98 20.01
C ASN A 817 5.69 -15.48 19.87
N ASN A 818 6.63 -16.29 20.33
CA ASN A 818 6.50 -17.75 20.43
C ASN A 818 6.17 -18.44 19.11
N ILE A 819 6.70 -17.96 17.97
CA ILE A 819 6.55 -18.66 16.69
C ILE A 819 7.49 -19.85 16.66
N PHE A 820 6.91 -21.03 16.55
CA PHE A 820 7.65 -22.27 16.41
C PHE A 820 8.09 -22.45 14.96
N LEU A 821 9.40 -22.43 14.71
CA LEU A 821 9.95 -22.70 13.37
C LEU A 821 10.62 -24.07 13.39
N LYS A 822 10.14 -24.98 12.53
CA LYS A 822 10.80 -26.26 12.28
C LYS A 822 12.17 -26.02 11.62
N PRO A 823 13.10 -26.98 11.74
CA PRO A 823 14.32 -26.99 10.94
C PRO A 823 14.03 -26.71 9.46
N LYS A 824 14.77 -25.77 8.87
CA LYS A 824 14.68 -25.33 7.47
C LYS A 824 13.36 -24.64 7.09
N GLN A 825 12.56 -24.23 8.06
CA GLN A 825 11.34 -23.45 7.82
C GLN A 825 11.66 -21.95 7.84
N TYR A 826 11.14 -21.24 6.84
CA TYR A 826 11.13 -19.78 6.76
C TYR A 826 9.68 -19.30 6.75
N THR A 827 9.41 -18.14 7.34
CA THR A 827 8.09 -17.52 7.36
C THR A 827 8.24 -16.01 7.23
N LYS A 828 7.21 -15.38 6.66
CA LYS A 828 7.13 -13.93 6.51
C LYS A 828 6.01 -13.41 7.41
N VAL A 829 6.36 -12.44 8.24
CA VAL A 829 5.41 -11.81 9.15
C VAL A 829 5.29 -10.34 8.82
N THR A 830 4.07 -9.82 8.87
CA THR A 830 3.74 -8.46 8.43
C THR A 830 2.95 -7.75 9.51
N ALA A 831 3.27 -6.49 9.80
CA ALA A 831 2.40 -5.63 10.62
C ALA A 831 2.64 -4.16 10.30
N ASP A 832 1.69 -3.31 10.68
CA ASP A 832 1.89 -1.88 10.63
C ASP A 832 2.55 -1.39 11.91
N VAL A 833 3.71 -0.76 11.79
CA VAL A 833 4.51 -0.23 12.90
C VAL A 833 4.50 1.28 12.85
N VAL A 834 4.25 1.92 13.99
CA VAL A 834 4.37 3.38 14.12
C VAL A 834 5.82 3.72 14.46
N VAL A 835 6.50 4.37 13.53
CA VAL A 835 7.88 4.82 13.73
C VAL A 835 7.85 6.23 14.30
N GLY A 836 8.36 6.36 15.53
CA GLY A 836 8.44 7.63 16.27
C GLY A 836 9.53 8.58 15.77
N LYS A 837 9.77 9.65 16.54
CA LYS A 837 10.65 10.77 16.17
C LYS A 837 12.11 10.40 15.91
N GLU A 838 12.58 9.29 16.47
CA GLU A 838 13.93 8.77 16.25
C GLU A 838 14.10 8.21 14.82
N LYS A 839 13.00 8.05 14.08
CA LYS A 839 12.93 7.54 12.70
C LYS A 839 13.69 6.24 12.49
N THR A 840 13.94 5.49 13.55
CA THR A 840 14.71 4.25 13.48
C THR A 840 13.77 3.09 13.66
N LEU A 841 13.91 2.08 12.81
CA LEU A 841 13.32 0.77 13.02
C LEU A 841 14.42 -0.18 13.45
N GLN A 842 14.25 -0.81 14.60
CA GLN A 842 15.16 -1.78 15.19
C GLN A 842 14.48 -3.14 15.23
N ILE A 843 15.20 -4.16 14.77
CA ILE A 843 14.79 -5.56 14.80
C ILE A 843 15.75 -6.27 15.74
N SER A 844 15.24 -6.93 16.76
CA SER A 844 16.03 -7.74 17.67
C SER A 844 15.34 -9.08 17.94
N THR A 845 16.13 -10.08 18.28
CA THR A 845 15.62 -11.39 18.70
C THR A 845 16.50 -11.91 19.84
N ASN A 846 15.90 -12.74 20.69
CA ASN A 846 16.58 -13.45 21.77
C ASN A 846 16.78 -14.94 21.45
N THR A 847 16.46 -15.37 20.22
CA THR A 847 16.46 -16.77 19.79
C THR A 847 17.42 -16.98 18.63
N LYS A 848 17.84 -18.23 18.37
CA LYS A 848 18.79 -18.56 17.28
C LYS A 848 18.10 -18.55 15.90
N THR A 849 17.45 -17.45 15.58
CA THR A 849 16.73 -17.23 14.33
C THR A 849 17.61 -16.52 13.32
N VAL A 850 17.34 -16.78 12.05
CA VAL A 850 17.97 -16.14 10.91
C VAL A 850 17.00 -15.16 10.27
N ILE A 851 17.48 -13.98 9.88
CA ILE A 851 16.72 -13.03 9.06
C ILE A 851 17.14 -13.16 7.60
N GLN A 852 16.16 -13.19 6.71
CA GLN A 852 16.36 -13.34 5.27
C GLN A 852 16.01 -12.05 4.52
N SER A 853 14.91 -11.39 4.90
CA SER A 853 14.53 -10.12 4.31
C SER A 853 13.71 -9.20 5.21
N VAL A 854 13.74 -7.89 4.90
CA VAL A 854 12.90 -6.85 5.51
C VAL A 854 12.34 -5.96 4.40
N GLN A 855 11.03 -5.72 4.41
CA GLN A 855 10.36 -4.76 3.54
C GLN A 855 9.62 -3.72 4.37
N LEU A 856 9.71 -2.46 3.96
CA LEU A 856 9.15 -1.31 4.64
C LEU A 856 8.41 -0.46 3.62
N LEU A 857 7.13 -0.19 3.86
CA LEU A 857 6.31 0.67 3.02
C LEU A 857 5.69 1.76 3.88
N PHE A 858 5.99 3.02 3.59
CA PHE A 858 5.36 4.14 4.29
C PHE A 858 3.89 4.25 3.87
N LEU A 859 2.98 4.18 4.84
CA LEU A 859 1.53 4.20 4.59
C LEU A 859 0.92 5.61 4.64
N HIS A 860 1.74 6.65 4.87
CA HIS A 860 1.34 8.01 5.27
C HIS A 860 0.56 8.06 6.60
N SER A 861 0.63 9.20 7.29
CA SER A 861 -0.16 9.53 8.48
C SER A 861 -1.46 10.23 8.10
#